data_AF-A0A674GGE4-F1
#
_entry.id   AF-A0A674GGE4-F1
#
_cell.length_a   1.000
_cell.length_b   1.000
_cell.length_c   1.000
_cell.angle_alpha   90.00
_cell.angle_beta   90.00
_cell.angle_gamma   90.00
#
_symmetry.space_group_name_H-M   'P 1'
#
loop_
_entity.id
_entity.type
_entity.pdbx_description
1 polymer ?
#
loop_
_entity_poly.entity_id
_entity_poly.type
_entity_poly.pdbx_seq_one_letter_code
_entity_poly.pdbx_strand_id
1 'polypeptide(L)'
;EVAADIAASGSYRLREPELTFGAKQAWRNAARCVGRIQWNKLQVFDARDCAGLAEMFSLLCSHIQFATNRGNIRSAITIFPPRAPGRGDFRIWNPQLIRYAGYRQPDGSVRGDPANVDITELCIQHGWSPGGGRFDVLPLLLQSPDESPELFPLPPELVLEVPLQHPTLEWFSELGLRWHALPAVANLLLEIGGLEFPAAPFNGWYMGTEIGSRNLCDRHRYDVLPEVAQRMGLDTGTSSSLWKDRAAVEVNVAVLHSFQVAQVTIVDHHAATESFMKHLAAEGQARGGCPADWAWIVPPLSGSLTPVFHQEMVNYHLSPTFRYQPDAWKVYVSKGTTVTRRKTFKEVANAVKISAKLMGHVMARRVKATILYATETGKSRTYAWNLCQLFRRAFDPKVLCMDEYDVVALEHETLVLVVTSTFGNGDPPECAEVLRFNSVSQSDQLVSSWKKKRRQLSNTDSAGTLGALRFAVFGLGSRAYPHFCAFARAVDTRLEELGGERVLPLGEGDELCAQEESFRTWARQVFQAACETFCVGDGAGGAEELFAPPQGWKRHRHRLVPQPQATETLAGLSQLHKRQVFPCPVLSVENLQSEESSRQTLLLRVGCAGQGGLRHLPGDHLGVFPANRPELVRDVLQRVEDPPPPEQPLAPGPRWVLQPRLPPCTLAQALTFYLDVAAPPSPQFLQLLGSLARDPAEQERLQRLDARLYEEWKWFRCPTLPEVLAEFPSVALPAALLLSQLPLLQPRYYSISSAPGAHPGEIHLTVAVVTYHSENGQGPLHYGVCSTWLARLQPGDTVPAFIRGAPSFRLPPAPDTPCILVGPGTGVAPFRSFWQHRLHLLRGPLGPMVLVFGCRSSALDHIYREEMEEARQQGALSQVLTAFSRQPGSPKTYVQDVLRAQLAAEVHQVLCQRGGHMYVCGDVTMATEVLQTVQHILAQEGGMTLGQAGDVISELRDKNRYHEDIFGLTFRTQEVALRIRSQSFSLQERRPPGPAP
;
A
#
# COMPACT_ATOMS: atom_id res chain seq x y z
N GLU A 1 18.57 37.31 1.13
CA GLU A 1 18.85 36.55 -0.10
C GLU A 1 18.30 37.27 -1.32
N VAL A 2 16.98 37.33 -1.55
CA VAL A 2 16.38 38.08 -2.69
C VAL A 2 16.92 39.51 -2.83
N ALA A 3 16.99 40.29 -1.74
CA ALA A 3 17.54 41.63 -1.77
C ALA A 3 19.03 41.69 -2.20
N ALA A 4 19.81 40.66 -1.88
CA ALA A 4 21.21 40.56 -2.28
C ALA A 4 21.34 40.19 -3.77
N ASP A 5 20.51 39.28 -4.27
CA ASP A 5 20.45 38.92 -5.69
C ASP A 5 20.07 40.11 -6.56
N ILE A 6 19.06 40.88 -6.13
CA ILE A 6 18.62 42.11 -6.82
C ILE A 6 19.75 43.14 -6.81
N ALA A 7 20.44 43.33 -5.68
CA ALA A 7 21.57 44.25 -5.61
C ALA A 7 22.73 43.84 -6.53
N ALA A 8 22.95 42.53 -6.71
CA ALA A 8 24.05 42.01 -7.52
C ALA A 8 23.73 41.94 -9.03
N SER A 9 22.48 41.63 -9.40
CA SER A 9 22.12 41.26 -10.78
C SER A 9 20.96 42.07 -11.38
N GLY A 10 20.33 42.96 -10.60
CA GLY A 10 19.13 43.71 -11.00
C GLY A 10 17.85 42.85 -11.06
N SER A 11 17.93 41.58 -10.69
CA SER A 11 16.81 40.63 -10.66
C SER A 11 17.05 39.56 -9.58
N TYR A 12 16.18 38.56 -9.47
CA TYR A 12 16.37 37.42 -8.57
C TYR A 12 15.84 36.13 -9.21
N ARG A 13 16.24 34.98 -8.68
CA ARG A 13 15.79 33.66 -9.18
C ARG A 13 14.91 32.98 -8.14
N LEU A 14 13.68 32.62 -8.54
CA LEU A 14 12.80 31.79 -7.72
C LEU A 14 13.40 30.39 -7.51
N ARG A 15 13.28 29.85 -6.32
CA ARG A 15 13.53 28.42 -6.05
C ARG A 15 12.38 27.57 -6.59
N GLU A 16 12.63 26.28 -6.83
CA GLU A 16 11.60 25.35 -7.35
C GLU A 16 10.31 25.32 -6.49
N PRO A 17 10.35 25.31 -5.15
CA PRO A 17 9.14 25.39 -4.32
C PRO A 17 8.38 26.71 -4.49
N GLU A 18 9.10 27.83 -4.66
CA GLU A 18 8.50 29.16 -4.83
C GLU A 18 7.85 29.30 -6.21
N LEU A 19 8.48 28.75 -7.26
CA LEU A 19 7.93 28.66 -8.60
C LEU A 19 6.64 27.82 -8.58
N THR A 20 6.69 26.66 -7.92
CA THR A 20 5.55 25.75 -7.80
C THR A 20 4.38 26.42 -7.07
N PHE A 21 4.67 27.04 -5.93
CA PHE A 21 3.67 27.79 -5.16
C PHE A 21 3.08 28.94 -5.99
N GLY A 22 3.93 29.74 -6.65
CA GLY A 22 3.52 30.87 -7.46
C GLY A 22 2.62 30.48 -8.64
N ALA A 23 2.97 29.41 -9.36
CA ALA A 23 2.17 28.91 -10.49
C ALA A 23 0.79 28.39 -10.03
N LYS A 24 0.74 27.67 -8.91
CA LYS A 24 -0.51 27.21 -8.28
C LYS A 24 -1.40 28.39 -7.88
N GLN A 25 -0.83 29.41 -7.23
CA GLN A 25 -1.57 30.62 -6.87
C GLN A 25 -2.02 31.41 -8.10
N ALA A 26 -1.23 31.47 -9.17
CA ALA A 26 -1.62 32.12 -10.41
C ALA A 26 -2.89 31.49 -11.02
N TRP A 27 -3.01 30.16 -10.99
CA TRP A 27 -4.24 29.49 -11.43
C TRP A 27 -5.41 29.72 -10.47
N ARG A 28 -5.17 29.68 -9.15
CA ARG A 28 -6.17 30.06 -8.13
C ARG A 28 -6.74 31.46 -8.37
N ASN A 29 -5.91 32.38 -8.86
CA ASN A 29 -6.26 33.78 -9.13
C ASN A 29 -6.80 34.02 -10.55
N ALA A 30 -6.90 33.00 -11.40
CA ALA A 30 -7.24 33.18 -12.81
C ALA A 30 -8.73 33.53 -13.02
N ALA A 31 -9.03 34.81 -13.24
CA ALA A 31 -10.39 35.34 -13.34
C ALA A 31 -11.27 34.71 -14.44
N ARG A 32 -10.66 34.11 -15.47
CA ARG A 32 -11.33 33.47 -16.62
C ARG A 32 -11.35 31.95 -16.57
N CYS A 33 -11.04 31.31 -15.44
CA CYS A 33 -11.07 29.84 -15.34
C CYS A 33 -12.15 29.37 -14.36
N VAL A 34 -13.24 28.78 -14.88
CA VAL A 34 -14.33 28.25 -14.03
C VAL A 34 -13.89 27.01 -13.24
N GLY A 35 -13.01 26.17 -13.80
CA GLY A 35 -12.55 24.90 -13.21
C GLY A 35 -11.41 24.98 -12.19
N ARG A 36 -11.11 26.17 -11.63
CA ARG A 36 -9.90 26.41 -10.83
C ARG A 36 -9.96 25.97 -9.36
N ILE A 37 -11.00 25.26 -8.92
CA ILE A 37 -11.06 24.73 -7.54
C ILE A 37 -9.91 23.74 -7.26
N GLN A 38 -9.44 23.04 -8.30
CA GLN A 38 -8.37 22.03 -8.22
C GLN A 38 -6.96 22.65 -8.36
N TRP A 39 -6.81 23.96 -8.11
CA TRP A 39 -5.55 24.69 -8.31
C TRP A 39 -4.35 24.07 -7.55
N ASN A 40 -4.61 23.43 -6.41
CA ASN A 40 -3.62 22.75 -5.60
C ASN A 40 -3.05 21.47 -6.27
N LYS A 41 -3.76 20.87 -7.22
CA LYS A 41 -3.36 19.66 -7.96
C LYS A 41 -2.51 19.94 -9.21
N LEU A 42 -2.22 21.20 -9.52
CA LEU A 42 -1.42 21.56 -10.70
C LEU A 42 -0.01 20.95 -10.63
N GLN A 43 0.35 20.13 -11.62
CA GLN A 43 1.71 19.67 -11.80
C GLN A 43 2.54 20.76 -12.46
N VAL A 44 3.67 21.13 -11.85
CA VAL A 44 4.58 22.15 -12.37
C VAL A 44 5.83 21.47 -12.91
N PHE A 45 6.19 21.76 -14.16
CA PHE A 45 7.46 21.38 -14.78
C PHE A 45 8.35 22.63 -14.86
N ASP A 46 9.41 22.66 -14.06
CA ASP A 46 10.42 23.72 -14.12
C ASP A 46 11.32 23.49 -15.35
N ALA A 47 11.17 24.33 -16.36
CA ALA A 47 11.92 24.32 -17.62
C ALA A 47 12.76 25.60 -17.79
N ARG A 48 13.06 26.31 -16.69
CA ARG A 48 13.78 27.60 -16.72
C ARG A 48 15.25 27.49 -17.08
N ASP A 49 15.80 26.28 -17.18
CA ASP A 49 17.16 26.03 -17.66
C ASP A 49 17.20 25.64 -19.15
N CYS A 50 16.06 25.71 -19.85
CA CYS A 50 15.99 25.39 -21.28
C CYS A 50 16.91 26.30 -22.10
N ALA A 51 17.77 25.68 -22.91
CA ALA A 51 18.84 26.35 -23.64
C ALA A 51 18.54 26.60 -25.13
N GLY A 52 17.50 25.99 -25.71
CA GLY A 52 17.18 26.17 -27.13
C GLY A 52 15.88 25.52 -27.60
N LEU A 53 15.53 25.77 -28.86
CA LEU A 53 14.22 25.42 -29.45
C LEU A 53 13.94 23.92 -29.52
N ALA A 54 14.95 23.09 -29.80
CA ALA A 54 14.77 21.64 -29.83
C ALA A 54 14.42 21.07 -28.46
N GLU A 55 15.06 21.58 -27.40
CA GLU A 55 14.76 21.20 -26.02
C GLU A 55 13.40 21.76 -25.59
N MET A 56 13.07 22.99 -25.98
CA MET A 56 11.76 23.58 -25.76
C MET A 56 10.66 22.71 -26.35
N PHE A 57 10.76 22.36 -27.64
CA PHE A 57 9.81 21.48 -28.32
C PHE A 57 9.68 20.12 -27.63
N SER A 58 10.81 19.55 -27.23
CA SER A 58 10.89 18.30 -26.49
C SER A 58 10.08 18.36 -25.17
N LEU A 59 10.28 19.41 -24.38
CA LEU A 59 9.56 19.62 -23.13
C LEU A 59 8.04 19.84 -23.35
N LEU A 60 7.66 20.47 -24.46
CA LEU A 60 6.25 20.62 -24.86
C LEU A 60 5.61 19.29 -25.23
N CYS A 61 6.32 18.42 -25.95
CA CYS A 61 5.84 17.06 -26.23
C CYS A 61 5.64 16.26 -24.95
N SER A 62 6.57 16.35 -23.99
CA SER A 62 6.40 15.72 -22.66
C SER A 62 5.22 16.28 -21.89
N HIS A 63 4.97 17.59 -21.96
CA HIS A 63 3.79 18.21 -21.38
C HIS A 63 2.51 17.62 -21.97
N ILE A 64 2.40 17.55 -23.31
CA ILE A 64 1.23 17.00 -24.00
C ILE A 64 1.00 15.54 -23.59
N GLN A 65 2.05 14.72 -23.59
CA GLN A 65 1.96 13.30 -23.22
C GLN A 65 1.49 13.13 -21.76
N PHE A 66 2.13 13.83 -20.82
CA PHE A 66 1.78 13.75 -19.39
C PHE A 66 0.35 14.23 -19.14
N ALA A 67 -0.03 15.35 -19.74
CA ALA A 67 -1.33 15.97 -19.52
C ALA A 67 -2.46 15.20 -20.19
N THR A 68 -2.22 14.57 -21.36
CA THR A 68 -3.24 13.80 -22.09
C THR A 68 -3.55 12.47 -21.39
N ASN A 69 -2.54 11.78 -20.85
CA ASN A 69 -2.70 10.59 -19.98
C ASN A 69 -3.80 9.60 -20.45
N ARG A 70 -3.74 9.20 -21.72
CA ARG A 70 -4.68 8.26 -22.38
C ARG A 70 -6.17 8.66 -22.23
N GLY A 71 -6.46 9.97 -22.20
CA GLY A 71 -7.80 10.52 -22.05
C GLY A 71 -8.12 11.01 -20.64
N ASN A 72 -7.45 10.51 -19.60
CA ASN A 72 -7.67 10.99 -18.23
C ASN A 72 -6.83 12.25 -17.95
N ILE A 73 -7.34 13.40 -18.40
CA ILE A 73 -6.60 14.66 -18.48
C ILE A 73 -6.07 15.13 -17.10
N ARG A 74 -4.77 15.43 -17.03
CA ARG A 74 -4.09 15.96 -15.84
C ARG A 74 -3.77 17.44 -16.02
N SER A 75 -4.02 18.26 -15.00
CA SER A 75 -3.62 19.67 -15.02
C SER A 75 -2.12 19.82 -14.89
N ALA A 76 -1.49 20.45 -15.87
CA ALA A 76 -0.05 20.69 -15.89
C ALA A 76 0.29 22.10 -16.36
N ILE A 77 1.47 22.57 -15.96
CA ILE A 77 2.12 23.77 -16.49
C ILE A 77 3.61 23.50 -16.69
N THR A 78 4.17 23.94 -17.82
CA THR A 78 5.62 23.92 -18.05
C THR A 78 6.12 25.36 -18.13
N ILE A 79 7.09 25.74 -17.29
CA ILE A 79 7.51 27.14 -17.16
C ILE A 79 8.92 27.30 -17.72
N PHE A 80 9.04 28.00 -18.86
CA PHE A 80 10.30 28.31 -19.53
C PHE A 80 10.98 29.54 -18.91
N PRO A 81 12.22 29.90 -19.31
CA PRO A 81 12.97 30.97 -18.68
C PRO A 81 12.20 32.31 -18.60
N PRO A 82 12.35 33.07 -17.50
CA PRO A 82 11.72 34.37 -17.36
C PRO A 82 12.30 35.37 -18.37
N ARG A 83 11.54 36.43 -18.64
CA ARG A 83 12.01 37.61 -19.37
C ARG A 83 13.23 38.19 -18.67
N ALA A 84 14.26 38.48 -19.46
CA ALA A 84 15.50 39.09 -18.98
C ALA A 84 15.73 40.46 -19.65
N PRO A 85 16.15 41.50 -18.92
CA PRO A 85 16.46 42.80 -19.50
C PRO A 85 17.48 42.69 -20.65
N GLY A 86 17.19 43.29 -21.80
CA GLY A 86 18.10 43.36 -22.94
C GLY A 86 18.23 42.09 -23.78
N ARG A 87 17.46 41.02 -23.49
CA ARG A 87 17.39 39.80 -24.31
C ARG A 87 15.99 39.59 -24.86
N GLY A 88 15.88 38.82 -25.95
CA GLY A 88 14.58 38.34 -26.42
C GLY A 88 13.91 37.36 -25.45
N ASP A 89 12.63 37.08 -25.66
CA ASP A 89 11.85 36.14 -24.85
C ASP A 89 11.82 34.74 -25.50
N PHE A 90 11.71 33.70 -24.67
CA PHE A 90 11.14 32.43 -25.13
C PHE A 90 9.65 32.62 -25.42
N ARG A 91 9.18 32.25 -26.61
CA ARG A 91 7.78 32.41 -27.02
C ARG A 91 7.27 31.18 -27.74
N ILE A 92 6.04 30.81 -27.42
CA ILE A 92 5.20 29.92 -28.22
C ILE A 92 4.25 30.83 -28.99
N TRP A 93 4.33 30.81 -30.32
CA TRP A 93 3.51 31.71 -31.14
C TRP A 93 2.07 31.20 -31.18
N ASN A 94 1.87 29.89 -31.15
CA ASN A 94 0.55 29.28 -31.13
C ASN A 94 -0.23 29.66 -29.86
N PRO A 95 -1.51 30.05 -29.96
CA PRO A 95 -2.36 30.35 -28.80
C PRO A 95 -2.52 29.16 -27.83
N GLN A 96 -2.52 27.94 -28.37
CA GLN A 96 -2.52 26.69 -27.61
C GLN A 96 -1.57 25.69 -28.28
N LEU A 97 -1.11 24.69 -27.52
CA LEU A 97 -0.20 23.67 -28.04
C LEU A 97 -0.84 22.82 -29.13
N ILE A 98 -2.14 22.55 -29.04
CA ILE A 98 -2.87 21.80 -30.07
C ILE A 98 -4.02 22.68 -30.57
N ARG A 99 -4.05 22.95 -31.87
CA ARG A 99 -5.13 23.65 -32.57
C ARG A 99 -5.24 23.19 -34.02
N TYR A 100 -6.41 23.40 -34.58
CA TYR A 100 -6.67 23.15 -36.00
C TYR A 100 -6.40 24.40 -36.84
N ALA A 101 -5.92 24.19 -38.06
CA ALA A 101 -5.63 25.26 -39.01
C ALA A 101 -6.92 25.90 -39.57
N GLY A 102 -6.78 27.13 -40.07
CA GLY A 102 -7.84 27.87 -40.76
C GLY A 102 -7.34 28.42 -42.09
N TYR A 103 -7.99 28.05 -43.19
CA TYR A 103 -7.60 28.40 -44.55
C TYR A 103 -8.59 29.38 -45.17
N ARG A 104 -8.15 30.62 -45.38
CA ARG A 104 -8.92 31.62 -46.12
C ARG A 104 -9.13 31.16 -47.57
N GLN A 105 -10.38 31.12 -48.00
CA GLN A 105 -10.77 30.77 -49.36
C GLN A 105 -10.86 32.02 -50.24
N PRO A 106 -10.80 31.88 -51.59
CA PRO A 106 -10.90 33.01 -52.51
C PRO A 106 -12.20 33.82 -52.39
N ASP A 107 -13.30 33.21 -51.95
CA ASP A 107 -14.60 33.84 -51.74
C ASP A 107 -14.73 34.57 -50.38
N GLY A 108 -13.66 34.59 -49.58
CA GLY A 108 -13.63 35.19 -48.25
C GLY A 108 -14.11 34.27 -47.12
N SER A 109 -14.64 33.08 -47.44
CA SER A 109 -14.96 32.06 -46.44
C SER A 109 -13.68 31.46 -45.84
N VAL A 110 -13.80 30.75 -44.72
CA VAL A 110 -12.68 30.04 -44.10
C VAL A 110 -13.02 28.57 -43.97
N ARG A 111 -12.12 27.71 -44.45
CA ARG A 111 -12.16 26.26 -44.20
C ARG A 111 -11.29 25.94 -42.98
N GLY A 112 -11.86 25.24 -41.99
CA GLY A 112 -11.15 24.94 -40.74
C GLY A 112 -11.55 25.91 -39.63
N ASP A 113 -10.60 26.34 -38.80
CA ASP A 113 -10.86 27.24 -37.66
C ASP A 113 -10.54 28.72 -37.99
N PRO A 114 -11.55 29.61 -38.13
CA PRO A 114 -11.31 31.04 -38.40
C PRO A 114 -10.43 31.75 -37.38
N ALA A 115 -10.38 31.29 -36.13
CA ALA A 115 -9.55 31.90 -35.09
C ALA A 115 -8.05 31.70 -35.34
N ASN A 116 -7.67 30.73 -36.19
CA ASN A 116 -6.27 30.37 -36.42
C ASN A 116 -5.77 30.72 -37.83
N VAL A 117 -6.49 31.54 -38.62
CA VAL A 117 -6.07 31.91 -39.98
C VAL A 117 -4.69 32.57 -39.99
N ASP A 118 -4.47 33.58 -39.15
CA ASP A 118 -3.21 34.32 -39.12
C ASP A 118 -2.02 33.40 -38.78
N ILE A 119 -2.15 32.55 -37.75
CA ILE A 119 -1.08 31.61 -37.38
C ILE A 119 -0.90 30.51 -38.43
N THR A 120 -1.97 30.12 -39.13
CA THR A 120 -1.91 29.16 -40.25
C THR A 120 -1.07 29.73 -41.39
N GLU A 121 -1.31 30.99 -41.78
CA GLU A 121 -0.55 31.69 -42.81
C GLU A 121 0.92 31.84 -42.41
N LEU A 122 1.20 32.16 -41.14
CA LEU A 122 2.58 32.19 -40.62
C LEU A 122 3.25 30.82 -40.69
N CYS A 123 2.58 29.74 -40.29
CA CYS A 123 3.14 28.38 -40.43
C CYS A 123 3.48 28.05 -41.88
N ILE A 124 2.61 28.43 -42.84
CA ILE A 124 2.84 28.23 -44.28
C ILE A 124 4.06 29.04 -44.75
N GLN A 125 4.17 30.32 -44.34
CA GLN A 125 5.32 31.18 -44.65
C GLN A 125 6.64 30.61 -44.09
N HIS A 126 6.58 29.95 -42.94
CA HIS A 126 7.71 29.25 -42.31
C HIS A 126 7.94 27.81 -42.84
N GLY A 127 7.28 27.43 -43.94
CA GLY A 127 7.56 26.22 -44.70
C GLY A 127 6.66 25.02 -44.39
N TRP A 128 5.58 25.19 -43.64
CA TRP A 128 4.58 24.13 -43.47
C TRP A 128 3.78 23.91 -44.75
N SER A 129 3.60 22.65 -45.11
CA SER A 129 2.77 22.24 -46.25
C SER A 129 1.45 21.64 -45.73
N PRO A 130 0.34 22.38 -45.77
CA PRO A 130 -0.93 21.95 -45.20
C PRO A 130 -1.60 20.83 -45.99
N GLY A 131 -2.44 20.02 -45.33
CA GLY A 131 -3.29 19.01 -45.98
C GLY A 131 -4.54 19.60 -46.64
N GLY A 132 -4.97 20.78 -46.20
CA GLY A 132 -6.17 21.48 -46.67
C GLY A 132 -7.48 20.98 -46.02
N GLY A 133 -7.39 20.18 -44.95
CA GLY A 133 -8.50 19.60 -44.22
C GLY A 133 -9.08 20.54 -43.14
N ARG A 134 -10.34 20.31 -42.76
CA ARG A 134 -11.05 21.12 -41.73
C ARG A 134 -10.44 20.98 -40.32
N PHE A 135 -9.72 19.89 -40.07
CA PHE A 135 -9.14 19.53 -38.77
C PHE A 135 -7.64 19.22 -38.88
N ASP A 136 -6.92 19.90 -39.79
CA ASP A 136 -5.47 19.78 -39.87
C ASP A 136 -4.82 20.36 -38.60
N VAL A 137 -4.02 19.57 -37.89
CA VAL A 137 -3.32 20.02 -36.69
C VAL A 137 -2.17 20.95 -37.05
N LEU A 138 -2.14 22.13 -36.43
CA LEU A 138 -1.07 23.10 -36.63
C LEU A 138 0.27 22.61 -36.04
N PRO A 139 1.40 22.83 -36.73
CA PRO A 139 2.71 22.72 -36.10
C PRO A 139 2.92 23.85 -35.09
N LEU A 140 3.91 23.69 -34.22
CA LEU A 140 4.32 24.72 -33.27
C LEU A 140 5.37 25.66 -33.89
N LEU A 141 5.13 26.96 -33.83
CA LEU A 141 6.12 28.01 -34.08
C LEU A 141 6.73 28.43 -32.74
N LEU A 142 8.00 28.10 -32.54
CA LEU A 142 8.73 28.31 -31.29
C LEU A 142 9.87 29.30 -31.50
N GLN A 143 10.07 30.17 -30.51
CA GLN A 143 11.12 31.20 -30.53
C GLN A 143 11.93 31.16 -29.24
N SER A 144 13.25 31.22 -29.39
CA SER A 144 14.27 31.40 -28.34
C SER A 144 14.70 32.88 -28.30
N PRO A 145 15.37 33.32 -27.22
CA PRO A 145 15.90 34.67 -27.11
C PRO A 145 16.81 35.02 -28.28
N ASP A 146 16.52 36.14 -28.95
CA ASP A 146 17.33 36.73 -30.03
C ASP A 146 17.43 35.92 -31.34
N GLU A 147 16.71 34.81 -31.49
CA GLU A 147 16.66 33.98 -32.71
C GLU A 147 15.33 34.11 -33.46
N SER A 148 15.33 33.71 -34.74
CA SER A 148 14.11 33.63 -35.55
C SER A 148 13.24 32.43 -35.14
N PRO A 149 11.91 32.54 -35.21
CA PRO A 149 11.03 31.43 -34.87
C PRO A 149 11.23 30.24 -35.84
N GLU A 150 11.20 29.04 -35.29
CA GLU A 150 11.28 27.79 -36.05
C GLU A 150 10.01 26.96 -35.92
N LEU A 151 9.70 26.24 -37.00
CA LEU A 151 8.52 25.39 -37.12
C LEU A 151 8.82 23.95 -36.70
N PHE A 152 7.98 23.40 -35.83
CA PHE A 152 8.06 22.03 -35.31
C PHE A 152 6.72 21.30 -35.48
N PRO A 153 6.64 20.31 -36.38
CA PRO A 153 5.45 19.46 -36.51
C PRO A 153 5.21 18.63 -35.25
N LEU A 154 3.98 18.62 -34.74
CA LEU A 154 3.60 17.74 -33.64
C LEU A 154 3.52 16.28 -34.12
N PRO A 155 4.08 15.32 -33.36
CA PRO A 155 3.87 13.90 -33.64
C PRO A 155 2.37 13.56 -33.54
N PRO A 156 1.76 12.93 -34.56
CA PRO A 156 0.33 12.60 -34.55
C PRO A 156 -0.09 11.76 -33.35
N GLU A 157 0.78 10.88 -32.86
CA GLU A 157 0.54 10.00 -31.71
C GLU A 157 0.36 10.76 -30.38
N LEU A 158 0.82 12.01 -30.29
CA LEU A 158 0.62 12.86 -29.11
C LEU A 158 -0.71 13.61 -29.15
N VAL A 159 -1.39 13.63 -30.31
CA VAL A 159 -2.62 14.39 -30.49
C VAL A 159 -3.81 13.42 -30.42
N LEU A 160 -4.37 13.28 -29.23
CA LEU A 160 -5.60 12.53 -29.03
C LEU A 160 -6.79 13.34 -29.55
N GLU A 161 -7.40 12.89 -30.65
CA GLU A 161 -8.63 13.45 -31.19
C GLU A 161 -9.85 12.59 -30.83
N VAL A 162 -10.96 13.23 -30.49
CA VAL A 162 -12.25 12.61 -30.23
C VAL A 162 -13.17 12.88 -31.42
N PRO A 163 -13.51 11.86 -32.25
CA PRO A 163 -14.56 11.97 -33.25
C PRO A 163 -15.91 12.20 -32.57
N LEU A 164 -16.72 13.12 -33.10
CA LEU A 164 -18.00 13.47 -32.48
C LEU A 164 -19.15 12.66 -33.07
N GLN A 165 -19.96 12.10 -32.18
CA GLN A 165 -21.15 11.30 -32.45
C GLN A 165 -22.27 11.64 -31.45
N HIS A 166 -23.52 11.45 -31.87
CA HIS A 166 -24.69 11.73 -31.05
C HIS A 166 -25.32 10.43 -30.53
N PRO A 167 -25.85 10.38 -29.28
CA PRO A 167 -26.48 9.18 -28.74
C PRO A 167 -27.75 8.74 -29.48
N THR A 168 -28.45 9.68 -30.13
CA THR A 168 -29.76 9.43 -30.77
C THR A 168 -29.86 9.87 -32.23
N LEU A 169 -28.91 10.69 -32.71
CA LEU A 169 -28.91 11.23 -34.07
C LEU A 169 -27.77 10.57 -34.85
N GLU A 170 -28.04 9.39 -35.43
CA GLU A 170 -27.00 8.56 -36.07
C GLU A 170 -26.21 9.31 -37.16
N TRP A 171 -26.91 10.15 -37.92
CA TRP A 171 -26.35 11.00 -38.98
C TRP A 171 -25.33 12.02 -38.47
N PHE A 172 -25.26 12.31 -37.17
CA PHE A 172 -24.34 13.32 -36.64
C PHE A 172 -22.87 12.96 -36.90
N SER A 173 -22.55 11.66 -36.88
CA SER A 173 -21.20 11.17 -37.20
C SER A 173 -20.78 11.47 -38.65
N GLU A 174 -21.73 11.60 -39.56
CA GLU A 174 -21.49 11.93 -40.99
C GLU A 174 -20.98 13.36 -41.17
N LEU A 175 -21.19 14.25 -40.20
CA LEU A 175 -20.65 15.62 -40.23
C LEU A 175 -19.11 15.64 -40.16
N GLY A 176 -18.48 14.53 -39.77
CA GLY A 176 -17.02 14.38 -39.71
C GLY A 176 -16.35 15.29 -38.66
N LEU A 177 -17.12 15.77 -37.68
CA LEU A 177 -16.62 16.64 -36.62
C LEU A 177 -15.71 15.86 -35.68
N ARG A 178 -14.66 16.52 -35.17
CA ARG A 178 -13.75 15.99 -34.16
C ARG A 178 -13.18 17.11 -33.32
N TRP A 179 -12.65 16.78 -32.15
CA TRP A 179 -11.95 17.75 -31.31
C TRP A 179 -10.76 17.12 -30.58
N HIS A 180 -9.67 17.87 -30.43
CA HIS A 180 -8.52 17.42 -29.66
C HIS A 180 -8.83 17.41 -28.15
N ALA A 181 -8.30 16.42 -27.43
CA ALA A 181 -8.63 16.18 -26.03
C ALA A 181 -8.03 17.23 -25.05
N LEU A 182 -6.86 17.78 -25.36
CA LEU A 182 -6.09 18.61 -24.43
C LEU A 182 -6.19 20.12 -24.74
N PRO A 183 -6.71 20.97 -23.83
CA PRO A 183 -6.78 22.43 -23.97
C PRO A 183 -5.55 23.14 -23.38
N ALA A 184 -4.36 22.89 -23.90
CA ALA A 184 -3.12 23.49 -23.36
C ALA A 184 -2.88 24.91 -23.90
N VAL A 185 -3.29 25.94 -23.15
CA VAL A 185 -3.11 27.35 -23.48
C VAL A 185 -1.63 27.75 -23.35
N ALA A 186 -1.09 28.42 -24.37
CA ALA A 186 0.34 28.70 -24.48
C ALA A 186 0.69 30.19 -24.65
N ASN A 187 -0.30 31.06 -24.87
CA ASN A 187 -0.09 32.50 -25.09
C ASN A 187 -0.30 33.38 -23.86
N LEU A 188 -0.45 32.81 -22.66
CA LEU A 188 -0.56 33.59 -21.42
C LEU A 188 0.83 33.88 -20.84
N LEU A 189 1.00 35.09 -20.30
CA LEU A 189 2.15 35.51 -19.52
C LEU A 189 1.93 35.12 -18.06
N LEU A 190 2.80 34.28 -17.49
CA LEU A 190 2.76 33.98 -16.06
C LEU A 190 3.60 35.01 -15.30
N GLU A 191 3.05 35.61 -14.25
CA GLU A 191 3.76 36.54 -13.37
C GLU A 191 3.84 35.97 -11.95
N ILE A 192 5.06 35.87 -11.41
CA ILE A 192 5.32 35.43 -10.03
C ILE A 192 6.35 36.34 -9.39
N GLY A 193 5.96 37.07 -8.33
CA GLY A 193 6.87 37.90 -7.54
C GLY A 193 7.54 39.05 -8.32
N GLY A 194 6.90 39.53 -9.40
CA GLY A 194 7.46 40.55 -10.28
C GLY A 194 8.33 40.00 -11.42
N LEU A 195 8.56 38.69 -11.47
CA LEU A 195 9.16 38.03 -12.63
C LEU A 195 8.08 37.64 -13.64
N GLU A 196 8.38 37.86 -14.91
CA GLU A 196 7.49 37.58 -16.05
C GLU A 196 8.00 36.36 -16.82
N PHE A 197 7.13 35.38 -17.09
CA PHE A 197 7.43 34.13 -17.79
C PHE A 197 6.59 34.05 -19.08
N PRO A 198 7.12 34.51 -20.23
CA PRO A 198 6.36 34.65 -21.48
C PRO A 198 5.96 33.34 -22.16
N ALA A 199 6.62 32.23 -21.80
CA ALA A 199 6.27 30.89 -22.25
C ALA A 199 5.98 30.00 -21.04
N ALA A 200 4.69 29.83 -20.73
CA ALA A 200 4.23 29.03 -19.62
C ALA A 200 2.96 28.23 -20.00
N PRO A 201 3.05 27.27 -20.94
CA PRO A 201 1.88 26.51 -21.39
C PRO A 201 1.24 25.78 -20.23
N PHE A 202 -0.08 25.94 -20.12
CA PHE A 202 -0.92 25.49 -19.02
C PHE A 202 -2.18 24.80 -19.55
N ASN A 203 -2.59 23.70 -18.93
CA ASN A 203 -3.85 23.03 -19.24
C ASN A 203 -4.70 22.72 -17.99
N GLY A 204 -6.01 22.84 -18.17
CA GLY A 204 -7.01 22.11 -17.40
C GLY A 204 -7.62 21.01 -18.27
N TRP A 205 -8.93 20.79 -18.13
CA TRP A 205 -9.75 20.01 -19.06
C TRP A 205 -10.87 20.89 -19.62
N TYR A 206 -11.49 20.43 -20.70
CA TYR A 206 -12.57 21.17 -21.35
C TYR A 206 -13.84 21.20 -20.52
N MET A 207 -14.56 22.31 -20.60
CA MET A 207 -16.00 22.34 -20.36
C MET A 207 -16.73 22.08 -21.68
N GLY A 208 -17.79 21.27 -21.67
CA GLY A 208 -18.52 20.88 -22.89
C GLY A 208 -18.94 22.07 -23.77
N THR A 209 -19.37 23.17 -23.16
CA THR A 209 -19.79 24.39 -23.86
C THR A 209 -18.65 25.20 -24.46
N GLU A 210 -17.39 24.96 -24.07
CA GLU A 210 -16.25 25.53 -24.77
C GLU A 210 -16.13 24.91 -26.16
N ILE A 211 -16.23 23.58 -26.27
CA ILE A 211 -16.18 22.88 -27.56
C ILE A 211 -17.47 23.10 -28.33
N GLY A 212 -18.61 22.68 -27.77
CA GLY A 212 -19.89 22.65 -28.45
C GLY A 212 -20.40 24.04 -28.79
N SER A 213 -20.41 24.97 -27.83
CA SER A 213 -21.00 26.29 -28.05
C SER A 213 -19.99 27.27 -28.67
N ARG A 214 -18.86 27.53 -27.99
CA ARG A 214 -17.92 28.60 -28.39
C ARG A 214 -17.06 28.26 -29.61
N ASN A 215 -16.74 26.99 -29.85
CA ASN A 215 -15.93 26.60 -31.02
C ASN A 215 -16.82 26.12 -32.17
N LEU A 216 -17.74 25.17 -31.94
CA LEU A 216 -18.51 24.56 -33.03
C LEU A 216 -19.70 25.41 -33.49
N CYS A 217 -20.51 25.93 -32.55
CA CYS A 217 -21.77 26.60 -32.88
C CYS A 217 -21.63 28.10 -33.21
N ASP A 218 -20.63 28.78 -32.67
CA ASP A 218 -20.47 30.22 -32.88
C ASP A 218 -20.28 30.56 -34.38
N ARG A 219 -21.07 31.55 -34.85
CA ARG A 219 -21.12 31.98 -36.26
C ARG A 219 -19.77 32.43 -36.83
N HIS A 220 -18.90 32.95 -35.97
CA HIS A 220 -17.57 33.44 -36.35
C HIS A 220 -16.48 32.36 -36.22
N ARG A 221 -16.87 31.12 -35.90
CA ARG A 221 -16.01 29.93 -35.80
C ARG A 221 -16.46 28.88 -36.81
N TYR A 222 -16.88 27.70 -36.38
CA TYR A 222 -17.26 26.63 -37.31
C TYR A 222 -18.71 26.69 -37.81
N ASP A 223 -19.57 27.51 -37.18
CA ASP A 223 -20.97 27.77 -37.56
C ASP A 223 -21.77 26.50 -37.97
N VAL A 224 -21.70 25.42 -37.18
CA VAL A 224 -22.34 24.14 -37.54
C VAL A 224 -23.87 24.14 -37.37
N LEU A 225 -24.42 25.15 -36.72
CA LEU A 225 -25.84 25.21 -36.35
C LEU A 225 -26.80 25.10 -37.56
N PRO A 226 -26.60 25.78 -38.70
CA PRO A 226 -27.52 25.69 -39.84
C PRO A 226 -27.61 24.27 -40.40
N GLU A 227 -26.47 23.58 -40.52
CA GLU A 227 -26.42 22.20 -41.05
C GLU A 227 -27.10 21.22 -40.09
N VAL A 228 -26.82 21.34 -38.78
CA VAL A 228 -27.46 20.53 -37.73
C VAL A 228 -28.98 20.77 -37.73
N ALA A 229 -29.42 22.03 -37.80
CA ALA A 229 -30.84 22.39 -37.80
C ALA A 229 -31.58 21.84 -39.02
N GLN A 230 -30.95 21.89 -40.20
CA GLN A 230 -31.49 21.31 -41.43
C GLN A 230 -31.63 19.78 -41.31
N ARG A 231 -30.60 19.09 -40.82
CA ARG A 231 -30.61 17.63 -40.60
C ARG A 231 -31.64 17.20 -39.55
N MET A 232 -31.93 18.05 -38.57
CA MET A 232 -32.98 17.86 -37.57
C MET A 232 -34.40 18.20 -38.08
N GLY A 233 -34.53 18.78 -39.28
CA GLY A 233 -35.82 19.22 -39.82
C GLY A 233 -36.43 20.42 -39.06
N LEU A 234 -35.59 21.28 -38.48
CA LEU A 234 -36.05 22.48 -37.76
C LEU A 234 -36.40 23.61 -38.74
N ASP A 235 -37.44 24.39 -38.42
CA ASP A 235 -37.77 25.60 -39.18
C ASP A 235 -36.74 26.70 -38.91
N THR A 236 -35.87 26.96 -39.89
CA THR A 236 -34.82 27.98 -39.82
C THR A 236 -35.26 29.36 -40.33
N GLY A 237 -36.50 29.49 -40.83
CA GLY A 237 -37.03 30.70 -41.45
C GLY A 237 -37.38 31.82 -40.47
N THR A 238 -37.62 31.50 -39.20
CA THR A 238 -37.94 32.46 -38.13
C THR A 238 -37.12 32.18 -36.88
N SER A 239 -36.72 33.22 -36.15
CA SER A 239 -36.06 33.06 -34.84
C SER A 239 -37.00 32.55 -33.75
N SER A 240 -38.32 32.73 -33.91
CA SER A 240 -39.32 32.28 -32.93
C SER A 240 -39.46 30.77 -32.82
N SER A 241 -38.92 29.99 -33.76
CA SER A 241 -38.89 28.52 -33.70
C SER A 241 -37.83 27.99 -32.72
N LEU A 242 -36.95 28.87 -32.21
CA LEU A 242 -35.83 28.53 -31.32
C LEU A 242 -34.90 27.46 -31.93
N TRP A 243 -34.79 27.42 -33.26
CA TRP A 243 -34.02 26.40 -33.96
C TRP A 243 -32.54 26.42 -33.57
N LYS A 244 -31.97 27.61 -33.32
CA LYS A 244 -30.57 27.79 -32.91
C LYS A 244 -30.32 27.16 -31.56
N ASP A 245 -31.20 27.43 -30.60
CA ASP A 245 -31.12 26.91 -29.23
C ASP A 245 -31.22 25.40 -29.21
N ARG A 246 -32.20 24.84 -29.95
CA ARG A 246 -32.39 23.39 -30.09
C ARG A 246 -31.16 22.72 -30.71
N ALA A 247 -30.68 23.23 -31.84
CA ALA A 247 -29.49 22.69 -32.49
C ALA A 247 -28.24 22.82 -31.61
N ALA A 248 -28.07 23.93 -30.89
CA ALA A 248 -26.94 24.13 -29.99
C ALA A 248 -26.93 23.11 -28.84
N VAL A 249 -28.10 22.80 -28.26
CA VAL A 249 -28.23 21.76 -27.23
C VAL A 249 -27.75 20.42 -27.76
N GLU A 250 -28.24 19.96 -28.92
CA GLU A 250 -27.85 18.67 -29.48
C GLU A 250 -26.34 18.59 -29.82
N VAL A 251 -25.72 19.68 -30.30
CA VAL A 251 -24.26 19.71 -30.52
C VAL A 251 -23.50 19.51 -29.21
N ASN A 252 -23.93 20.14 -28.11
CA ASN A 252 -23.28 19.98 -26.81
C ASN A 252 -23.52 18.58 -26.22
N VAL A 253 -24.70 17.99 -26.46
CA VAL A 253 -24.97 16.57 -26.12
C VAL A 253 -24.02 15.66 -26.88
N ALA A 254 -23.82 15.89 -28.18
CA ALA A 254 -22.87 15.11 -28.99
C ALA A 254 -21.45 15.18 -28.43
N VAL A 255 -20.98 16.39 -28.06
CA VAL A 255 -19.65 16.59 -27.47
C VAL A 255 -19.48 15.78 -26.17
N LEU A 256 -20.39 15.97 -25.21
CA LEU A 256 -20.29 15.29 -23.91
C LEU A 256 -20.36 13.77 -24.07
N HIS A 257 -21.29 13.27 -24.89
CA HIS A 257 -21.43 11.86 -25.18
C HIS A 257 -20.16 11.28 -25.83
N SER A 258 -19.60 11.97 -26.81
CA SER A 258 -18.41 11.49 -27.54
C SER A 258 -17.18 11.40 -26.65
N PHE A 259 -16.96 12.41 -25.80
CA PHE A 259 -15.86 12.39 -24.83
C PHE A 259 -16.05 11.29 -23.78
N GLN A 260 -17.30 11.06 -23.34
CA GLN A 260 -17.60 9.96 -22.44
C GLN A 260 -17.32 8.59 -23.07
N VAL A 261 -17.76 8.36 -24.32
CA VAL A 261 -17.50 7.10 -25.06
C VAL A 261 -16.01 6.91 -25.31
N ALA A 262 -15.28 7.97 -25.65
CA ALA A 262 -13.84 7.95 -25.83
C ALA A 262 -13.04 7.89 -24.52
N GLN A 263 -13.71 7.86 -23.36
CA GLN A 263 -13.11 7.88 -22.02
C GLN A 263 -12.13 9.06 -21.81
N VAL A 264 -12.47 10.22 -22.38
CA VAL A 264 -11.69 11.46 -22.25
C VAL A 264 -12.36 12.39 -21.23
N THR A 265 -11.57 12.91 -20.29
CA THR A 265 -12.04 13.83 -19.24
C THR A 265 -12.63 15.10 -19.85
N ILE A 266 -13.89 15.37 -19.53
CA ILE A 266 -14.63 16.59 -19.84
C ILE A 266 -15.60 16.89 -18.70
N VAL A 267 -15.98 18.14 -18.52
CA VAL A 267 -16.98 18.54 -17.52
C VAL A 267 -18.17 19.24 -18.18
N ASP A 268 -19.38 18.97 -17.72
CA ASP A 268 -20.54 19.76 -18.13
C ASP A 268 -20.55 21.12 -17.40
N HIS A 269 -21.29 22.07 -17.97
CA HIS A 269 -21.29 23.44 -17.49
C HIS A 269 -22.05 23.64 -16.17
N HIS A 270 -23.01 22.77 -15.82
CA HIS A 270 -23.69 22.85 -14.53
C HIS A 270 -22.76 22.41 -13.40
N ALA A 271 -22.11 21.25 -13.53
CA ALA A 271 -21.15 20.77 -12.54
C ALA A 271 -19.95 21.74 -12.38
N ALA A 272 -19.43 22.28 -13.49
CA ALA A 272 -18.33 23.24 -13.47
C ALA A 272 -18.70 24.52 -12.69
N THR A 273 -19.91 25.05 -12.89
CA THR A 273 -20.36 26.28 -12.24
C THR A 273 -20.71 26.07 -10.77
N GLU A 274 -21.28 24.93 -10.38
CA GLU A 274 -21.45 24.57 -8.96
C GLU A 274 -20.11 24.46 -8.23
N SER A 275 -19.13 23.81 -8.87
CA SER A 275 -17.77 23.71 -8.37
C SER A 275 -17.13 25.08 -8.18
N PHE A 276 -17.33 25.99 -9.13
CA PHE A 276 -16.89 27.37 -9.01
C PHE A 276 -17.52 28.10 -7.82
N MET A 277 -18.81 27.91 -7.54
CA MET A 277 -19.46 28.57 -6.40
C MET A 277 -18.85 28.13 -5.05
N LYS A 278 -18.45 26.86 -4.94
CA LYS A 278 -17.69 26.37 -3.77
C LYS A 278 -16.35 27.07 -3.64
N HIS A 279 -15.63 27.24 -4.76
CA HIS A 279 -14.39 28.00 -4.79
C HIS A 279 -14.61 29.47 -4.39
N LEU A 280 -15.60 30.14 -4.95
CA LEU A 280 -15.97 31.51 -4.60
C LEU A 280 -16.24 31.68 -3.10
N ALA A 281 -17.03 30.77 -2.50
CA ALA A 281 -17.32 30.80 -1.07
C ALA A 281 -16.05 30.61 -0.22
N ALA A 282 -15.20 29.66 -0.58
CA ALA A 282 -13.93 29.42 0.12
C ALA A 282 -12.98 30.64 0.04
N GLU A 283 -12.88 31.28 -1.12
CA GLU A 283 -12.08 32.49 -1.30
C GLU A 283 -12.67 33.70 -0.56
N GLY A 284 -14.00 33.81 -0.52
CA GLY A 284 -14.72 34.79 0.29
C GLY A 284 -14.37 34.66 1.78
N GLN A 285 -14.34 33.43 2.31
CA GLN A 285 -13.93 33.18 3.69
C GLN A 285 -12.44 33.42 3.92
N ALA A 286 -11.57 33.01 3.00
CA ALA A 286 -10.13 33.08 3.19
C ALA A 286 -9.56 34.49 3.04
N ARG A 287 -10.09 35.30 2.11
CA ARG A 287 -9.53 36.62 1.76
C ARG A 287 -10.56 37.69 1.40
N GLY A 288 -11.85 37.44 1.62
CA GLY A 288 -12.91 38.43 1.40
C GLY A 288 -13.33 38.63 -0.06
N GLY A 289 -12.83 37.84 -1.02
CA GLY A 289 -13.22 37.97 -2.43
C GLY A 289 -12.54 36.98 -3.38
N CYS A 290 -13.13 36.81 -4.56
CA CYS A 290 -12.59 36.00 -5.64
C CYS A 290 -12.63 36.78 -6.98
N PRO A 291 -11.50 36.93 -7.70
CA PRO A 291 -11.50 37.60 -8.99
C PRO A 291 -12.24 36.75 -10.03
N ALA A 292 -13.21 37.32 -10.73
CA ALA A 292 -13.92 36.60 -11.78
C ALA A 292 -14.45 37.54 -12.88
N ASP A 293 -14.19 37.14 -14.14
CA ASP A 293 -14.76 37.77 -15.32
C ASP A 293 -16.11 37.11 -15.60
N TRP A 294 -17.20 37.73 -15.12
CA TRP A 294 -18.55 37.18 -15.19
C TRP A 294 -18.92 36.76 -16.62
N ALA A 295 -18.59 37.58 -17.62
CA ALA A 295 -18.89 37.31 -19.02
C ALA A 295 -18.20 36.05 -19.56
N TRP A 296 -17.09 35.64 -18.93
CA TRP A 296 -16.36 34.44 -19.31
C TRP A 296 -16.73 33.22 -18.48
N ILE A 297 -16.97 33.40 -17.17
CA ILE A 297 -17.29 32.33 -16.22
C ILE A 297 -18.70 31.78 -16.44
N VAL A 298 -19.65 32.65 -16.81
CA VAL A 298 -21.00 32.19 -17.16
C VAL A 298 -20.95 31.40 -18.47
N PRO A 299 -21.46 30.16 -18.49
CA PRO A 299 -21.48 29.37 -19.70
C PRO A 299 -22.45 29.97 -20.73
N PRO A 300 -22.11 29.92 -22.04
CA PRO A 300 -22.94 30.52 -23.09
C PRO A 300 -24.26 29.76 -23.32
N LEU A 301 -24.32 28.48 -22.96
CA LEU A 301 -25.52 27.66 -23.02
C LEU A 301 -26.18 27.63 -21.63
N SER A 302 -27.47 27.90 -21.57
CA SER A 302 -28.28 27.78 -20.35
C SER A 302 -27.75 28.58 -19.14
N GLY A 303 -27.11 29.73 -19.39
CA GLY A 303 -26.44 30.51 -18.34
C GLY A 303 -27.33 30.85 -17.15
N SER A 304 -28.57 31.30 -17.38
CA SER A 304 -29.54 31.65 -16.30
C SER A 304 -29.96 30.46 -15.42
N LEU A 305 -29.71 29.22 -15.87
CA LEU A 305 -29.95 28.00 -15.09
C LEU A 305 -28.74 27.61 -14.23
N THR A 306 -27.64 28.37 -14.29
CA THR A 306 -26.41 28.10 -13.52
C THR A 306 -26.30 29.06 -12.35
N PRO A 307 -25.74 28.64 -11.20
CA PRO A 307 -25.68 29.49 -10.02
C PRO A 307 -24.75 30.71 -10.20
N VAL A 308 -23.75 30.61 -11.09
CA VAL A 308 -22.82 31.71 -11.38
C VAL A 308 -23.48 32.91 -12.07
N PHE A 309 -24.60 32.70 -12.78
CA PHE A 309 -25.30 33.78 -13.47
C PHE A 309 -25.89 34.79 -12.48
N HIS A 310 -26.45 34.30 -11.38
CA HIS A 310 -27.13 35.11 -10.36
C HIS A 310 -26.17 35.74 -9.35
N GLN A 311 -24.87 35.46 -9.47
CA GLN A 311 -23.86 35.93 -8.55
C GLN A 311 -23.11 37.13 -9.16
N GLU A 312 -23.22 38.29 -8.52
CA GLU A 312 -22.38 39.44 -8.85
C GLU A 312 -20.92 39.14 -8.52
N MET A 313 -20.04 39.46 -9.47
CA MET A 313 -18.61 39.18 -9.36
C MET A 313 -17.82 40.38 -9.86
N VAL A 314 -16.73 40.70 -9.17
CA VAL A 314 -15.83 41.78 -9.55
C VAL A 314 -14.66 41.19 -10.34
N ASN A 315 -14.38 41.77 -11.51
CA ASN A 315 -13.20 41.44 -12.29
C ASN A 315 -12.03 42.31 -11.83
N TYR A 316 -11.17 41.75 -10.97
CA TYR A 316 -9.95 42.40 -10.50
C TYR A 316 -8.77 41.43 -10.60
N HIS A 317 -7.55 41.95 -10.47
CA HIS A 317 -6.33 41.18 -10.62
C HIS A 317 -5.62 40.97 -9.28
N LEU A 318 -5.12 39.77 -9.06
CA LEU A 318 -4.28 39.39 -7.94
C LEU A 318 -3.02 38.74 -8.46
N SER A 319 -1.84 39.15 -7.98
CA SER A 319 -0.57 38.49 -8.26
C SER A 319 -0.25 37.43 -7.19
N PRO A 320 0.38 36.29 -7.53
CA PRO A 320 0.75 35.81 -8.87
C PRO A 320 -0.45 35.62 -9.80
N THR A 321 -0.27 35.78 -11.12
CA THR A 321 -1.39 35.78 -12.07
C THR A 321 -0.99 35.34 -13.48
N PHE A 322 -1.99 35.04 -14.30
CA PHE A 322 -1.85 34.93 -15.75
C PHE A 322 -2.36 36.22 -16.41
N ARG A 323 -1.52 36.84 -17.25
CA ARG A 323 -1.87 38.01 -18.06
C ARG A 323 -1.93 37.64 -19.54
N TYR A 324 -2.78 38.32 -20.29
CA TYR A 324 -2.68 38.28 -21.74
C TYR A 324 -1.48 39.11 -22.18
N GLN A 325 -0.76 38.59 -23.17
CA GLN A 325 0.34 39.27 -23.83
C GLN A 325 0.02 39.37 -25.33
N PRO A 326 0.53 40.39 -26.04
CA PRO A 326 0.34 40.51 -27.49
C PRO A 326 0.83 39.26 -28.22
N ASP A 327 0.20 38.95 -29.34
CA ASP A 327 0.64 37.86 -30.22
C ASP A 327 2.10 38.06 -30.61
N ALA A 328 2.89 36.99 -30.58
CA ALA A 328 4.34 37.08 -30.71
C ALA A 328 4.78 37.75 -32.03
N TRP A 329 4.07 37.47 -33.13
CA TRP A 329 4.35 38.04 -34.45
C TRP A 329 4.05 39.55 -34.56
N LYS A 330 3.21 40.12 -33.70
CA LYS A 330 2.90 41.56 -33.70
C LYS A 330 4.03 42.41 -33.09
N VAL A 331 4.83 41.81 -32.22
CA VAL A 331 5.92 42.48 -31.49
C VAL A 331 7.32 42.01 -31.94
N TYR A 332 7.37 41.02 -32.82
CA TYR A 332 8.62 40.48 -33.35
C TYR A 332 9.25 41.46 -34.36
N VAL A 333 10.52 41.81 -34.15
CA VAL A 333 11.31 42.64 -35.07
C VAL A 333 12.33 41.74 -35.78
N SER A 334 12.18 41.60 -37.11
CA SER A 334 13.09 40.79 -37.91
C SER A 334 14.50 41.39 -37.94
N LYS A 335 15.48 40.70 -37.35
CA LYS A 335 16.91 40.99 -37.54
C LYS A 335 17.31 40.40 -38.90
N GLY A 336 17.23 41.21 -39.95
CA GLY A 336 17.29 40.79 -41.35
C GLY A 336 18.29 39.68 -41.68
N THR A 337 17.75 38.55 -42.16
CA THR A 337 18.36 37.69 -43.18
C THR A 337 17.28 36.72 -43.68
N THR A 338 16.71 37.04 -44.84
CA THR A 338 15.79 36.19 -45.60
C THR A 338 16.57 35.02 -46.17
N VAL A 339 16.46 33.84 -45.56
CA VAL A 339 16.72 32.56 -46.25
C VAL A 339 15.68 31.54 -45.79
N THR A 340 14.55 31.48 -46.49
CA THR A 340 13.66 30.31 -46.48
C THR A 340 14.41 29.13 -47.08
N ARG A 341 15.17 28.39 -46.26
CA ARG A 341 15.69 27.08 -46.66
C ARG A 341 14.52 26.09 -46.59
N ARG A 342 14.14 25.54 -47.75
CA ARG A 342 13.21 24.40 -47.84
C ARG A 342 13.80 23.26 -47.00
N LYS A 343 13.20 22.98 -45.83
CA LYS A 343 13.62 21.92 -44.92
C LYS A 343 13.45 20.55 -45.60
N THR A 344 14.49 19.71 -45.58
CA THR A 344 14.48 18.39 -46.25
C THR A 344 13.85 17.32 -45.35
N PHE A 345 13.39 16.21 -45.93
CA PHE A 345 12.83 15.02 -45.24
C PHE A 345 13.64 14.54 -44.01
N LYS A 346 14.94 14.89 -43.98
CA LYS A 346 15.90 14.61 -42.92
C LYS A 346 15.65 15.37 -41.61
N GLU A 347 15.03 16.55 -41.65
CA GLU A 347 14.76 17.38 -40.47
C GLU A 347 13.45 16.98 -39.76
N VAL A 348 12.44 16.53 -40.51
CA VAL A 348 11.24 15.87 -39.98
C VAL A 348 11.60 14.53 -39.33
N ALA A 349 12.51 13.76 -39.94
CA ALA A 349 13.04 12.52 -39.35
C ALA A 349 13.85 12.76 -38.05
N ASN A 350 14.47 13.94 -37.89
CA ASN A 350 15.15 14.32 -36.65
C ASN A 350 14.17 14.67 -35.52
N ALA A 351 13.03 15.31 -35.80
CA ALA A 351 11.98 15.55 -34.81
C ALA A 351 11.38 14.23 -34.28
N VAL A 352 11.17 13.26 -35.17
CA VAL A 352 10.74 11.88 -34.80
C VAL A 352 11.83 11.14 -34.00
N LYS A 353 13.11 11.27 -34.39
CA LYS A 353 14.24 10.73 -33.61
C LYS A 353 14.35 11.37 -32.23
N ILE A 354 14.11 12.67 -32.10
CA ILE A 354 14.12 13.39 -30.82
C ILE A 354 12.98 12.89 -29.94
N SER A 355 11.77 12.72 -30.47
CA SER A 355 10.62 12.15 -29.73
C SER A 355 10.91 10.72 -29.22
N ALA A 356 11.51 9.86 -30.06
CA ALA A 356 11.92 8.51 -29.66
C ALA A 356 13.05 8.48 -28.62
N LYS A 357 14.04 9.39 -28.73
CA LYS A 357 15.14 9.54 -27.75
C LYS A 357 14.68 10.17 -26.44
N LEU A 358 13.65 11.02 -26.50
CA LEU A 358 13.01 11.69 -25.36
C LEU A 358 12.14 10.72 -24.56
N MET A 359 11.40 9.82 -25.23
CA MET A 359 10.72 8.72 -24.53
C MET A 359 11.75 7.92 -23.71
N GLY A 360 12.93 7.63 -24.26
CA GLY A 360 14.01 6.99 -23.50
C GLY A 360 14.56 7.78 -22.30
N HIS A 361 14.59 9.13 -22.36
CA HIS A 361 15.13 9.98 -21.29
C HIS A 361 14.10 10.40 -20.23
N VAL A 362 12.83 10.62 -20.59
CA VAL A 362 11.75 10.93 -19.62
C VAL A 362 11.37 9.68 -18.82
N MET A 363 11.45 8.49 -19.44
CA MET A 363 11.44 7.20 -18.75
C MET A 363 12.61 7.05 -17.75
N ALA A 364 13.67 7.85 -17.87
CA ALA A 364 14.87 7.74 -17.01
C ALA A 364 14.72 8.45 -15.64
N ARG A 365 13.70 9.31 -15.42
CA ARG A 365 13.26 9.66 -14.06
C ARG A 365 12.27 8.58 -13.61
N ARG A 366 12.81 7.53 -12.98
CA ARG A 366 12.05 6.36 -12.52
C ARG A 366 10.91 6.79 -11.58
N VAL A 367 9.70 6.25 -11.81
CA VAL A 367 8.52 6.51 -10.96
C VAL A 367 8.81 6.02 -9.54
N LYS A 368 8.51 6.85 -8.53
CA LYS A 368 8.67 6.47 -7.12
C LYS A 368 7.68 5.38 -6.75
N ALA A 369 8.17 4.34 -6.08
CA ALA A 369 7.36 3.26 -5.55
C ALA A 369 7.62 3.09 -4.05
N THR A 370 6.58 3.03 -3.25
CA THR A 370 6.69 2.89 -1.80
C THR A 370 6.20 1.52 -1.40
N ILE A 371 7.10 0.70 -0.87
CA ILE A 371 6.80 -0.66 -0.42
C ILE A 371 6.68 -0.63 1.10
N LEU A 372 5.44 -0.73 1.58
CA LEU A 372 5.15 -0.80 3.01
C LEU A 372 5.07 -2.26 3.44
N TYR A 373 5.68 -2.60 4.57
CA TYR A 373 5.52 -3.91 5.17
C TYR A 373 5.10 -3.85 6.63
N ALA A 374 4.37 -4.87 7.04
CA ALA A 374 4.12 -5.16 8.45
C ALA A 374 4.30 -6.64 8.74
N THR A 375 5.02 -6.95 9.81
CA THR A 375 5.50 -8.30 10.10
C THR A 375 5.72 -8.51 11.60
N GLU A 376 5.42 -9.71 12.09
CA GLU A 376 5.78 -10.16 13.45
C GLU A 376 7.03 -11.03 13.42
N THR A 377 7.10 -11.98 12.48
CA THR A 377 8.16 -13.00 12.40
C THR A 377 9.19 -12.73 11.29
N GLY A 378 9.07 -11.61 10.58
CA GLY A 378 10.04 -11.16 9.56
C GLY A 378 9.76 -11.62 8.12
N LYS A 379 8.82 -12.54 7.87
CA LYS A 379 8.52 -13.04 6.52
C LYS A 379 8.08 -11.93 5.54
N SER A 380 7.11 -11.10 5.94
CA SER A 380 6.60 -10.00 5.10
C SER A 380 7.69 -8.98 4.76
N ARG A 381 8.61 -8.72 5.71
CA ARG A 381 9.78 -7.86 5.48
C ARG A 381 10.70 -8.44 4.40
N THR A 382 10.99 -9.73 4.45
CA THR A 382 11.79 -10.41 3.42
C THR A 382 11.12 -10.30 2.05
N TYR A 383 9.81 -10.52 1.97
CA TYR A 383 9.05 -10.39 0.72
C TYR A 383 9.03 -8.96 0.18
N ALA A 384 8.87 -7.95 1.04
CA ALA A 384 8.96 -6.56 0.64
C ALA A 384 10.35 -6.19 0.07
N TRP A 385 11.43 -6.71 0.65
CA TRP A 385 12.77 -6.52 0.11
C TRP A 385 13.00 -7.23 -1.23
N ASN A 386 12.46 -8.45 -1.40
CA ASN A 386 12.49 -9.14 -2.68
C ASN A 386 11.71 -8.36 -3.76
N LEU A 387 10.54 -7.83 -3.40
CA LEU A 387 9.73 -6.98 -4.26
C LEU A 387 10.46 -5.68 -4.63
N CYS A 388 11.20 -5.09 -3.69
CA CYS A 388 12.05 -3.91 -3.95
C CYS A 388 13.12 -4.20 -5.01
N GLN A 389 13.83 -5.34 -4.92
CA GLN A 389 14.82 -5.69 -5.93
C GLN A 389 14.18 -5.86 -7.32
N LEU A 390 12.95 -6.36 -7.38
CA LEU A 390 12.17 -6.44 -8.62
C LEU A 390 11.80 -5.08 -9.17
N PHE A 391 11.22 -4.22 -8.35
CA PHE A 391 10.78 -2.90 -8.78
C PHE A 391 11.95 -1.97 -9.13
N ARG A 392 13.15 -2.14 -8.56
CA ARG A 392 14.36 -1.36 -8.90
C ARG A 392 14.76 -1.42 -10.38
N ARG A 393 14.23 -2.37 -11.15
CA ARG A 393 14.50 -2.47 -12.59
C ARG A 393 13.82 -1.39 -13.41
N ALA A 394 12.61 -0.97 -13.01
CA ALA A 394 11.77 -0.03 -13.75
C ALA A 394 11.36 1.21 -12.93
N PHE A 395 11.41 1.12 -11.60
CA PHE A 395 10.94 2.11 -10.64
C PHE A 395 12.08 2.56 -9.70
N ASP A 396 11.81 3.59 -8.89
CA ASP A 396 12.63 4.02 -7.76
C ASP A 396 11.96 3.60 -6.44
N PRO A 397 12.11 2.32 -6.01
CA PRO A 397 11.41 1.82 -4.84
C PRO A 397 12.12 2.12 -3.52
N LYS A 398 11.35 2.50 -2.49
CA LYS A 398 11.76 2.51 -1.08
C LYS A 398 10.98 1.46 -0.29
N VAL A 399 11.61 0.84 0.70
CA VAL A 399 10.98 -0.13 1.61
C VAL A 399 10.91 0.48 3.00
N LEU A 400 9.72 0.52 3.60
CA LEU A 400 9.49 1.08 4.93
C LEU A 400 8.63 0.13 5.77
N CYS A 401 8.92 0.06 7.06
CA CYS A 401 8.01 -0.53 8.03
C CYS A 401 6.82 0.42 8.23
N MET A 402 5.64 -0.13 8.50
CA MET A 402 4.42 0.67 8.67
C MET A 402 4.44 1.64 9.85
N ASP A 403 5.22 1.35 10.90
CA ASP A 403 5.42 2.22 12.07
C ASP A 403 6.39 3.39 11.79
N GLU A 404 7.28 3.23 10.82
CA GLU A 404 8.23 4.24 10.33
C GLU A 404 7.60 5.14 9.25
N TYR A 405 6.38 4.85 8.81
CA TYR A 405 5.71 5.54 7.71
C TYR A 405 4.66 6.56 8.18
N ASP A 406 4.79 7.80 7.72
CA ASP A 406 3.78 8.83 7.95
C ASP A 406 2.61 8.66 6.98
N VAL A 407 1.44 8.32 7.53
CA VAL A 407 0.19 8.08 6.80
C VAL A 407 -0.24 9.28 5.96
N VAL A 408 0.11 10.50 6.39
CA VAL A 408 -0.21 11.74 5.67
C VAL A 408 0.51 11.76 4.31
N ALA A 409 1.64 11.07 4.18
CA ALA A 409 2.37 10.98 2.93
C ALA A 409 1.61 10.19 1.84
N LEU A 410 0.59 9.39 2.17
CA LEU A 410 -0.17 8.58 1.19
C LEU A 410 -0.80 9.43 0.09
N GLU A 411 -1.22 10.66 0.39
CA GLU A 411 -1.81 11.59 -0.59
C GLU A 411 -0.79 12.02 -1.67
N HIS A 412 0.51 11.92 -1.36
CA HIS A 412 1.60 12.32 -2.23
C HIS A 412 2.32 11.13 -2.88
N GLU A 413 1.96 9.90 -2.54
CA GLU A 413 2.54 8.69 -3.13
C GLU A 413 1.91 8.37 -4.49
N THR A 414 2.75 7.97 -5.45
CA THR A 414 2.32 7.59 -6.80
C THR A 414 1.97 6.10 -6.92
N LEU A 415 2.78 5.24 -6.30
CA LEU A 415 2.59 3.80 -6.26
C LEU A 415 2.92 3.29 -4.86
N VAL A 416 1.96 2.65 -4.19
CA VAL A 416 2.16 1.98 -2.91
C VAL A 416 1.93 0.47 -3.05
N LEU A 417 2.94 -0.32 -2.69
CA LEU A 417 2.82 -1.77 -2.60
C LEU A 417 2.83 -2.16 -1.14
N VAL A 418 1.86 -2.95 -0.70
CA VAL A 418 1.75 -3.39 0.69
C VAL A 418 2.03 -4.88 0.79
N VAL A 419 2.96 -5.28 1.67
CA VAL A 419 3.23 -6.69 1.99
C VAL A 419 3.09 -6.89 3.49
N THR A 420 1.97 -7.48 3.93
CA THR A 420 1.64 -7.54 5.36
C THR A 420 1.22 -8.94 5.81
N SER A 421 1.60 -9.31 7.03
CA SER A 421 1.01 -10.47 7.72
C SER A 421 -0.25 -10.10 8.48
N THR A 422 -1.04 -11.09 8.87
CA THR A 422 -2.13 -10.96 9.86
C THR A 422 -1.75 -11.76 11.11
N PHE A 423 -2.02 -11.23 12.30
CA PHE A 423 -1.69 -11.85 13.58
C PHE A 423 -2.91 -11.93 14.50
N GLY A 424 -2.75 -12.51 15.69
CA GLY A 424 -3.86 -12.67 16.66
C GLY A 424 -5.05 -13.41 16.04
N ASN A 425 -6.25 -12.81 16.16
CA ASN A 425 -7.46 -13.33 15.52
C ASN A 425 -7.94 -12.41 14.39
N GLY A 426 -7.04 -12.04 13.48
CA GLY A 426 -7.32 -11.11 12.38
C GLY A 426 -6.72 -9.72 12.57
N ASP A 427 -6.00 -9.51 13.66
CA ASP A 427 -5.37 -8.26 14.06
C ASP A 427 -4.16 -7.90 13.16
N PRO A 428 -3.84 -6.60 13.04
CA PRO A 428 -2.58 -6.17 12.45
C PRO A 428 -1.37 -6.66 13.26
N PRO A 429 -0.21 -6.86 12.61
CA PRO A 429 1.08 -6.92 13.30
C PRO A 429 1.31 -5.67 14.18
N GLU A 430 2.09 -5.77 15.24
CA GLU A 430 2.37 -4.67 16.19
C GLU A 430 2.87 -3.40 15.49
N CYS A 431 3.79 -3.55 14.53
CA CYS A 431 4.32 -2.44 13.71
C CYS A 431 3.27 -1.76 12.79
N ALA A 432 2.04 -2.29 12.73
CA ALA A 432 0.92 -1.69 12.00
C ALA A 432 -0.24 -1.29 12.91
N GLU A 433 -0.13 -1.43 14.25
CA GLU A 433 -1.18 -1.00 15.18
C GLU A 433 -1.45 0.51 15.14
N VAL A 434 -0.46 1.32 14.74
CA VAL A 434 -0.64 2.77 14.54
C VAL A 434 -1.55 3.07 13.34
N LEU A 435 -1.68 2.12 12.41
CA LEU A 435 -2.50 2.17 11.18
C LEU A 435 -3.80 1.35 11.34
N ARG A 436 -4.54 1.50 12.45
CA ARG A 436 -5.81 0.79 12.65
C ARG A 436 -6.86 1.20 11.62
N PHE A 437 -6.94 0.44 10.53
CA PHE A 437 -8.14 0.30 9.71
C PHE A 437 -9.02 -0.74 10.42
N ASN A 438 -9.95 -0.29 11.27
CA ASN A 438 -10.82 -1.21 12.01
C ASN A 438 -11.59 -2.12 11.04
N SER A 439 -11.73 -3.38 11.49
CA SER A 439 -12.45 -4.51 10.88
C SER A 439 -13.67 -4.13 10.04
N VAL A 440 -13.70 -4.58 8.79
CA VAL A 440 -14.86 -4.45 7.88
C VAL A 440 -15.83 -5.59 8.18
N SER A 441 -16.98 -5.29 8.79
CA SER A 441 -18.10 -6.23 8.80
C SER A 441 -18.78 -6.22 7.42
N GLN A 442 -19.21 -7.39 6.93
CA GLN A 442 -19.99 -7.49 5.68
C GLN A 442 -21.39 -6.85 5.79
N SER A 443 -21.77 -6.37 6.98
CA SER A 443 -23.06 -5.78 7.33
C SER A 443 -23.00 -4.26 7.58
N ASP A 444 -21.89 -3.59 7.27
CA ASP A 444 -21.82 -2.13 7.41
C ASP A 444 -22.82 -1.42 6.46
N GLN A 445 -23.73 -0.65 7.05
CA GLN A 445 -24.73 0.14 6.31
C GLN A 445 -24.06 1.13 5.34
N LEU A 446 -22.81 1.52 5.60
CA LEU A 446 -22.00 2.29 4.66
C LEU A 446 -21.73 1.49 3.38
N VAL A 447 -21.30 0.23 3.44
CA VAL A 447 -20.96 -0.58 2.25
C VAL A 447 -22.17 -0.77 1.32
N SER A 448 -23.36 -0.96 1.88
CA SER A 448 -24.60 -1.06 1.09
C SER A 448 -25.06 0.29 0.53
N SER A 449 -24.91 1.38 1.30
CA SER A 449 -25.22 2.76 0.88
C SER A 449 -24.27 3.26 -0.21
N TRP A 450 -22.98 2.94 -0.12
CA TRP A 450 -21.95 3.29 -1.12
C TRP A 450 -22.09 2.49 -2.42
N LYS A 451 -22.42 1.19 -2.38
CA LYS A 451 -22.76 0.42 -3.60
C LYS A 451 -24.01 0.95 -4.32
N LYS A 452 -24.98 1.50 -3.56
CA LYS A 452 -26.16 2.17 -4.12
C LYS A 452 -25.82 3.55 -4.70
N LYS A 453 -24.97 4.32 -4.02
CA LYS A 453 -24.45 5.62 -4.51
C LYS A 453 -23.60 5.49 -5.78
N ARG A 454 -22.74 4.48 -5.89
CA ARG A 454 -21.88 4.23 -7.07
C ARG A 454 -22.67 3.87 -8.34
N ARG A 455 -23.91 3.35 -8.20
CA ARG A 455 -24.82 3.12 -9.34
C ARG A 455 -25.58 4.37 -9.78
N GLN A 456 -25.51 5.47 -9.04
CA GLN A 456 -26.26 6.71 -9.29
C GLN A 456 -25.36 7.95 -9.47
N LEU A 457 -24.04 7.82 -9.42
CA LEU A 457 -23.09 8.94 -9.51
C LEU A 457 -22.33 8.93 -10.84
N SER A 458 -22.29 10.12 -11.47
CA SER A 458 -21.46 10.46 -12.63
C SER A 458 -19.97 10.24 -12.35
N ASN A 459 -19.20 9.90 -13.39
CA ASN A 459 -17.74 9.70 -13.37
C ASN A 459 -16.92 10.87 -12.80
N THR A 460 -17.54 12.01 -12.47
CA THR A 460 -16.87 13.22 -11.97
C THR A 460 -16.66 13.27 -10.45
N ASP A 461 -17.25 12.37 -9.66
CA ASP A 461 -17.11 12.33 -8.19
C ASP A 461 -16.11 11.27 -7.66
N SER A 462 -15.38 10.59 -8.54
CA SER A 462 -14.66 9.34 -8.22
C SER A 462 -13.20 9.50 -7.76
N ALA A 463 -12.86 10.54 -7.00
CA ALA A 463 -11.53 10.61 -6.38
C ALA A 463 -11.69 11.01 -4.92
N GLY A 464 -11.70 10.01 -4.02
CA GLY A 464 -11.42 10.24 -2.61
C GLY A 464 -10.04 10.89 -2.40
N THR A 465 -9.64 11.11 -1.15
CA THR A 465 -8.37 11.77 -0.78
C THR A 465 -7.13 11.18 -1.47
N LEU A 466 -7.17 9.90 -1.88
CA LEU A 466 -6.07 9.17 -2.53
C LEU A 466 -6.26 8.98 -4.05
N GLY A 467 -7.04 9.82 -4.74
CA GLY A 467 -7.38 9.64 -6.18
C GLY A 467 -6.21 9.55 -7.18
N ALA A 468 -4.99 9.91 -6.79
CA ALA A 468 -3.78 9.76 -7.61
C ALA A 468 -2.97 8.49 -7.29
N LEU A 469 -3.28 7.83 -6.17
CA LEU A 469 -2.53 6.69 -5.65
C LEU A 469 -2.89 5.42 -6.42
N ARG A 470 -1.87 4.76 -6.97
CA ARG A 470 -1.97 3.38 -7.42
C ARG A 470 -1.49 2.44 -6.31
N PHE A 471 -2.19 1.34 -6.08
CA PHE A 471 -1.77 0.40 -5.04
C PHE A 471 -1.99 -1.07 -5.38
N ALA A 472 -1.26 -1.95 -4.69
CA ALA A 472 -1.52 -3.38 -4.66
C ALA A 472 -1.10 -3.97 -3.32
N VAL A 473 -1.80 -5.00 -2.86
CA VAL A 473 -1.58 -5.60 -1.54
C VAL A 473 -1.31 -7.10 -1.69
N PHE A 474 -0.36 -7.61 -0.90
CA PHE A 474 -0.12 -9.03 -0.68
C PHE A 474 -0.22 -9.37 0.81
N GLY A 475 -1.14 -10.27 1.15
CA GLY A 475 -1.38 -10.74 2.50
C GLY A 475 -0.70 -12.07 2.80
N LEU A 476 0.04 -12.14 3.90
CA LEU A 476 0.53 -13.39 4.48
C LEU A 476 -0.42 -13.80 5.61
N GLY A 477 -0.96 -15.02 5.54
CA GLY A 477 -1.84 -15.56 6.57
C GLY A 477 -1.77 -17.09 6.62
N SER A 478 -2.65 -17.69 7.40
CA SER A 478 -2.80 -19.14 7.47
C SER A 478 -4.27 -19.51 7.52
N ARG A 479 -4.71 -20.45 6.67
CA ARG A 479 -6.10 -20.94 6.65
C ARG A 479 -6.51 -21.71 7.90
N ALA A 480 -5.57 -21.96 8.82
CA ALA A 480 -5.89 -22.44 10.16
C ALA A 480 -6.60 -21.39 11.03
N TYR A 481 -6.49 -20.12 10.68
CA TYR A 481 -7.16 -19.03 11.37
C TYR A 481 -8.46 -18.68 10.64
N PRO A 482 -9.58 -18.41 11.36
CA PRO A 482 -10.84 -18.03 10.75
C PRO A 482 -10.72 -16.81 9.84
N HIS A 483 -9.93 -15.82 10.29
CA HIS A 483 -9.78 -14.52 9.65
C HIS A 483 -8.56 -14.49 8.71
N PHE A 484 -8.60 -15.35 7.69
CA PHE A 484 -7.50 -15.52 6.74
C PHE A 484 -7.15 -14.21 6.00
N CYS A 485 -5.92 -13.74 6.20
CA CYS A 485 -5.37 -12.49 5.64
C CYS A 485 -6.22 -11.24 5.96
N ALA A 486 -6.96 -11.22 7.07
CA ALA A 486 -7.92 -10.16 7.39
C ALA A 486 -7.32 -8.75 7.38
N PHE A 487 -6.13 -8.55 7.94
CA PHE A 487 -5.51 -7.22 7.93
C PHE A 487 -5.14 -6.77 6.50
N ALA A 488 -4.64 -7.68 5.66
CA ALA A 488 -4.35 -7.35 4.26
C ALA A 488 -5.62 -7.00 3.47
N ARG A 489 -6.73 -7.72 3.71
CA ARG A 489 -8.04 -7.41 3.14
C ARG A 489 -8.57 -6.04 3.61
N ALA A 490 -8.36 -5.71 4.89
CA ALA A 490 -8.75 -4.42 5.45
C ALA A 490 -7.96 -3.27 4.79
N VAL A 491 -6.63 -3.39 4.67
CA VAL A 491 -5.78 -2.40 3.99
C VAL A 491 -6.19 -2.23 2.53
N ASP A 492 -6.35 -3.34 1.80
CA ASP A 492 -6.75 -3.33 0.38
C ASP A 492 -8.12 -2.65 0.17
N THR A 493 -9.10 -2.99 1.00
CA THR A 493 -10.44 -2.39 0.96
C THR A 493 -10.37 -0.91 1.28
N ARG A 494 -9.61 -0.53 2.31
CA ARG A 494 -9.59 0.85 2.79
C ARG A 494 -8.84 1.80 1.86
N LEU A 495 -7.75 1.34 1.22
CA LEU A 495 -7.08 2.11 0.19
C LEU A 495 -8.01 2.40 -1.00
N GLU A 496 -8.86 1.43 -1.39
CA GLU A 496 -9.90 1.65 -2.41
C GLU A 496 -10.98 2.62 -1.94
N GLU A 497 -11.49 2.48 -0.71
CA GLU A 497 -12.50 3.39 -0.14
C GLU A 497 -12.02 4.84 -0.04
N LEU A 498 -10.72 5.04 0.19
CA LEU A 498 -10.09 6.36 0.22
C LEU A 498 -9.80 6.93 -1.18
N GLY A 499 -10.16 6.22 -2.25
CA GLY A 499 -10.04 6.67 -3.64
C GLY A 499 -8.80 6.18 -4.38
N GLY A 500 -7.97 5.34 -3.76
CA GLY A 500 -6.84 4.71 -4.46
C GLY A 500 -7.30 3.73 -5.53
N GLU A 501 -6.52 3.58 -6.59
CA GLU A 501 -6.82 2.66 -7.69
C GLU A 501 -5.93 1.42 -7.63
N ARG A 502 -6.56 0.25 -7.57
CA ARG A 502 -5.88 -1.04 -7.47
C ARG A 502 -5.22 -1.42 -8.79
N VAL A 503 -3.91 -1.69 -8.79
CA VAL A 503 -3.11 -2.12 -9.96
C VAL A 503 -3.28 -3.62 -10.24
N LEU A 504 -3.34 -4.43 -9.19
CA LEU A 504 -3.53 -5.87 -9.26
C LEU A 504 -4.41 -6.33 -8.09
N PRO A 505 -5.33 -7.30 -8.28
CA PRO A 505 -6.08 -7.90 -7.18
C PRO A 505 -5.18 -8.32 -6.00
N LEU A 506 -5.75 -8.23 -4.78
CA LEU A 506 -5.11 -8.71 -3.55
C LEU A 506 -4.57 -10.13 -3.74
N GLY A 507 -3.27 -10.30 -3.52
CA GLY A 507 -2.64 -11.61 -3.43
C GLY A 507 -2.68 -12.14 -2.00
N GLU A 508 -2.85 -13.45 -1.84
CA GLU A 508 -2.92 -14.10 -0.53
C GLU A 508 -1.98 -15.32 -0.48
N GLY A 509 -1.11 -15.37 0.52
CA GLY A 509 -0.17 -16.46 0.74
C GLY A 509 -0.51 -17.24 2.01
N ASP A 510 -0.89 -18.50 1.85
CA ASP A 510 -1.21 -19.42 2.96
C ASP A 510 0.04 -20.13 3.47
N GLU A 511 0.41 -19.90 4.73
CA GLU A 511 1.57 -20.52 5.39
C GLU A 511 1.55 -22.06 5.32
N LEU A 512 0.37 -22.66 5.28
CA LEU A 512 0.22 -24.11 5.21
C LEU A 512 0.38 -24.67 3.80
N CYS A 513 0.27 -23.83 2.76
CA CYS A 513 0.21 -24.27 1.37
C CYS A 513 0.80 -23.21 0.42
N ALA A 514 2.04 -23.44 -0.03
CA ALA A 514 2.68 -22.72 -1.14
C ALA A 514 2.73 -21.18 -1.00
N GLN A 515 2.85 -20.65 0.23
CA GLN A 515 2.93 -19.20 0.51
C GLN A 515 3.95 -18.46 -0.37
N GLU A 516 5.16 -19.01 -0.49
CA GLU A 516 6.26 -18.45 -1.28
C GLU A 516 5.92 -18.40 -2.76
N GLU A 517 5.33 -19.46 -3.31
CA GLU A 517 4.97 -19.54 -4.72
C GLU A 517 3.86 -18.55 -5.07
N SER A 518 2.84 -18.43 -4.21
CA SER A 518 1.79 -17.42 -4.32
C SER A 518 2.38 -16.00 -4.34
N PHE A 519 3.34 -15.71 -3.46
CA PHE A 519 4.04 -14.43 -3.46
C PHE A 519 4.83 -14.20 -4.76
N ARG A 520 5.61 -15.18 -5.24
CA ARG A 520 6.40 -15.05 -6.47
C ARG A 520 5.52 -14.81 -7.69
N THR A 521 4.39 -15.50 -7.78
CA THR A 521 3.43 -15.33 -8.88
C THR A 521 2.79 -13.95 -8.84
N TRP A 522 2.33 -13.52 -7.67
CA TRP A 522 1.77 -12.18 -7.48
C TRP A 522 2.81 -11.08 -7.76
N ALA A 523 4.04 -11.24 -7.27
CA ALA A 523 5.12 -10.27 -7.45
C ALA A 523 5.48 -10.07 -8.94
N ARG A 524 5.44 -11.13 -9.76
CA ARG A 524 5.61 -11.04 -11.22
C ARG A 524 4.46 -10.27 -11.87
N GLN A 525 3.23 -10.64 -11.55
CA GLN A 525 2.03 -10.04 -12.11
C GLN A 525 1.92 -8.56 -11.75
N VAL A 526 2.23 -8.18 -10.50
CA VAL A 526 2.10 -6.79 -10.05
C VAL A 526 3.19 -5.91 -10.67
N PHE A 527 4.39 -6.46 -10.90
CA PHE A 527 5.44 -5.75 -11.62
C PHE A 527 5.05 -5.49 -13.07
N GLN A 528 4.51 -6.49 -13.78
CA GLN A 528 4.00 -6.33 -15.15
C GLN A 528 2.87 -5.30 -15.21
N ALA A 529 1.85 -5.46 -14.36
CA ALA A 529 0.72 -4.55 -14.29
C ALA A 529 1.15 -3.11 -13.94
N ALA A 530 2.14 -2.94 -13.05
CA ALA A 530 2.70 -1.62 -12.74
C ALA A 530 3.46 -1.04 -13.93
N CYS A 531 4.32 -1.80 -14.62
CA CYS A 531 5.01 -1.33 -15.81
C CYS A 531 4.03 -0.87 -16.90
N GLU A 532 2.95 -1.62 -17.13
CA GLU A 532 1.88 -1.26 -18.07
C GLU A 532 1.13 0.01 -17.63
N THR A 533 0.79 0.09 -16.34
CA THR A 533 0.09 1.24 -15.74
C THR A 533 0.90 2.53 -15.85
N PHE A 534 2.22 2.45 -15.61
CA PHE A 534 3.13 3.59 -15.62
C PHE A 534 3.87 3.76 -16.96
N CYS A 535 3.51 2.97 -17.98
CA CYS A 535 4.09 3.00 -19.32
C CYS A 535 5.62 2.83 -19.35
N VAL A 536 6.21 2.12 -18.38
CA VAL A 536 7.66 1.89 -18.33
C VAL A 536 8.02 0.78 -19.32
N GLY A 537 8.83 1.10 -20.33
CA GLY A 537 9.13 0.24 -21.47
C GLY A 537 9.59 -1.19 -21.10
N ASP A 538 9.38 -2.11 -22.04
CA ASP A 538 9.41 -3.56 -21.86
C ASP A 538 10.72 -4.10 -21.24
N GLY A 539 10.75 -4.16 -19.91
CA GLY A 539 11.74 -4.93 -19.13
C GLY A 539 11.31 -6.40 -18.94
N ALA A 540 10.29 -6.86 -19.66
CA ALA A 540 9.67 -8.17 -19.47
C ALA A 540 10.65 -9.34 -19.67
N GLY A 541 11.69 -9.17 -20.50
CA GLY A 541 12.71 -10.21 -20.73
C GLY A 541 13.58 -10.56 -19.52
N GLY A 542 13.51 -9.79 -18.43
CA GLY A 542 14.28 -10.08 -17.21
C GLY A 542 13.48 -10.74 -16.09
N ALA A 543 12.13 -10.75 -16.11
CA ALA A 543 11.32 -11.18 -14.97
C ALA A 543 11.60 -12.64 -14.56
N GLU A 544 12.02 -13.50 -15.50
CA GLU A 544 12.51 -14.85 -15.22
C GLU A 544 13.80 -14.87 -14.39
N GLU A 545 14.75 -13.95 -14.63
CA GLU A 545 16.07 -13.90 -13.98
C GLU A 545 16.05 -13.42 -12.51
N LEU A 546 14.94 -12.86 -12.02
CA LEU A 546 14.84 -12.35 -10.63
C LEU A 546 14.26 -13.38 -9.65
N PHE A 547 13.49 -14.33 -10.17
CA PHE A 547 13.00 -15.50 -9.44
C PHE A 547 13.76 -16.77 -9.77
N ALA A 548 14.59 -16.75 -10.83
CA ALA A 548 15.84 -17.50 -10.80
C ALA A 548 16.58 -17.13 -9.52
N PRO A 549 17.26 -18.07 -8.85
CA PRO A 549 18.09 -17.75 -7.69
C PRO A 549 18.94 -16.53 -8.08
N PRO A 550 19.03 -15.48 -7.23
CA PRO A 550 19.91 -14.36 -7.52
C PRO A 550 21.25 -14.95 -7.94
N GLN A 551 21.99 -14.35 -8.87
CA GLN A 551 23.39 -14.74 -9.06
C GLN A 551 23.99 -14.86 -7.65
N GLY A 552 24.30 -16.12 -7.29
CA GLY A 552 24.13 -16.63 -5.93
C GLY A 552 24.89 -15.79 -4.93
N TRP A 553 24.59 -15.94 -3.64
CA TRP A 553 25.60 -15.62 -2.65
C TRP A 553 26.98 -16.07 -3.19
N LYS A 554 27.87 -15.13 -3.51
CA LYS A 554 29.17 -15.43 -4.11
C LYS A 554 30.19 -15.32 -3.01
N ARG A 555 30.98 -16.38 -2.83
CA ARG A 555 32.03 -16.45 -1.79
C ARG A 555 32.95 -15.22 -1.84
N HIS A 556 33.39 -14.79 -3.01
CA HIS A 556 34.31 -13.64 -3.17
C HIS A 556 33.69 -12.27 -2.84
N ARG A 557 32.37 -12.17 -2.67
CA ARG A 557 31.68 -10.92 -2.29
C ARG A 557 31.46 -10.77 -0.78
N HIS A 558 31.77 -11.81 -0.02
CA HIS A 558 31.57 -11.83 1.43
C HIS A 558 32.90 -12.13 2.11
N ARG A 559 33.27 -11.30 3.09
CA ARG A 559 34.49 -11.48 3.87
C ARG A 559 34.18 -11.25 5.34
N LEU A 560 34.67 -12.15 6.18
CA LEU A 560 34.66 -12.02 7.63
C LEU A 560 35.90 -11.22 8.04
N VAL A 561 35.70 -10.15 8.81
CA VAL A 561 36.81 -9.33 9.31
C VAL A 561 36.84 -9.40 10.83
N PRO A 562 37.99 -9.71 11.44
CA PRO A 562 38.15 -9.72 12.89
C PRO A 562 37.77 -8.38 13.52
N GLN A 563 37.13 -8.46 14.68
CA GLN A 563 36.82 -7.33 15.54
C GLN A 563 37.50 -7.51 16.89
N PRO A 564 37.85 -6.40 17.57
CA PRO A 564 38.54 -6.47 18.86
C PRO A 564 37.68 -7.04 19.99
N GLN A 565 36.36 -6.87 19.93
CA GLN A 565 35.45 -7.31 20.99
C GLN A 565 34.09 -7.75 20.43
N ALA A 566 33.51 -8.79 21.03
CA ALA A 566 32.14 -9.21 20.76
C ALA A 566 31.16 -8.29 21.50
N THR A 567 30.01 -8.06 20.88
CA THR A 567 28.90 -7.35 21.49
C THR A 567 28.28 -8.26 22.54
N GLU A 568 28.02 -7.72 23.73
CA GLU A 568 27.29 -8.43 24.78
C GLU A 568 25.93 -8.91 24.25
N THR A 569 25.51 -10.13 24.59
CA THR A 569 24.32 -10.77 24.00
C THR A 569 23.05 -9.93 24.15
N LEU A 570 22.82 -9.30 25.31
CA LEU A 570 21.63 -8.46 25.54
C LEU A 570 21.64 -7.19 24.66
N ALA A 571 22.78 -6.53 24.57
CA ALA A 571 22.96 -5.37 23.69
C ALA A 571 22.80 -5.76 22.23
N GLY A 572 23.35 -6.90 21.83
CA GLY A 572 23.23 -7.47 20.49
C GLY A 572 21.79 -7.80 20.12
N LEU A 573 21.04 -8.47 21.00
CA LEU A 573 19.60 -8.73 20.82
C LEU A 573 18.82 -7.42 20.71
N SER A 574 19.13 -6.44 21.55
CA SER A 574 18.44 -5.15 21.53
C SER A 574 18.66 -4.38 20.22
N GLN A 575 19.89 -4.36 19.73
CA GLN A 575 20.24 -3.77 18.44
C GLN A 575 19.58 -4.51 17.27
N LEU A 576 19.63 -5.84 17.29
CA LEU A 576 19.14 -6.70 16.22
C LEU A 576 17.63 -6.60 16.04
N HIS A 577 16.88 -6.59 17.14
CA HIS A 577 15.42 -6.56 17.14
C HIS A 577 14.86 -5.14 17.30
N LYS A 578 15.71 -4.11 17.36
CA LYS A 578 15.35 -2.71 17.59
C LYS A 578 14.40 -2.53 18.79
N ARG A 579 14.64 -3.27 19.87
CA ARG A 579 13.78 -3.29 21.06
C ARG A 579 14.65 -3.43 22.30
N GLN A 580 14.32 -2.74 23.38
CA GLN A 580 15.08 -2.89 24.62
C GLN A 580 14.85 -4.29 25.21
N VAL A 581 15.93 -5.06 25.38
CA VAL A 581 15.90 -6.39 25.98
C VAL A 581 16.47 -6.35 27.38
N PHE A 582 15.75 -6.97 28.31
CA PHE A 582 16.05 -6.97 29.73
C PHE A 582 16.54 -8.35 30.20
N PRO A 583 17.50 -8.40 31.13
CA PRO A 583 17.87 -9.64 31.80
C PRO A 583 16.87 -9.96 32.92
N CYS A 584 16.19 -11.10 32.82
CA CYS A 584 15.30 -11.61 33.86
C CYS A 584 15.95 -12.85 34.52
N PRO A 585 16.49 -12.76 35.75
CA PRO A 585 17.06 -13.91 36.44
C PRO A 585 15.97 -14.95 36.74
N VAL A 586 16.24 -16.23 36.49
CA VAL A 586 15.37 -17.35 36.81
C VAL A 586 15.34 -17.53 38.33
N LEU A 587 14.13 -17.58 38.88
CA LEU A 587 13.86 -17.81 40.30
C LEU A 587 13.53 -19.29 40.54
N SER A 588 12.63 -19.86 39.73
CA SER A 588 12.33 -21.30 39.76
C SER A 588 11.76 -21.80 38.42
N VAL A 589 11.90 -23.12 38.21
CA VAL A 589 11.31 -23.87 37.10
C VAL A 589 10.63 -25.11 37.70
N GLU A 590 9.32 -25.17 37.63
CA GLU A 590 8.52 -26.20 38.32
C GLU A 590 7.61 -26.93 37.33
N ASN A 591 7.57 -28.27 37.37
CA ASN A 591 6.61 -29.03 36.56
C ASN A 591 5.22 -29.02 37.21
N LEU A 592 4.20 -28.63 36.45
CA LEU A 592 2.81 -28.55 36.89
C LEU A 592 2.00 -29.81 36.58
N GLN A 593 2.55 -30.74 35.80
CA GLN A 593 1.91 -32.01 35.49
C GLN A 593 2.43 -33.12 36.40
N SER A 594 1.64 -34.19 36.54
CA SER A 594 2.10 -35.42 37.20
C SER A 594 3.36 -35.96 36.53
N GLU A 595 4.25 -36.58 37.31
CA GLU A 595 5.43 -37.29 36.80
C GLU A 595 5.04 -38.46 35.88
N GLU A 596 3.82 -38.98 36.02
CA GLU A 596 3.24 -40.01 35.14
C GLU A 596 2.78 -39.47 33.78
N SER A 597 2.77 -38.15 33.58
CA SER A 597 2.38 -37.54 32.31
C SER A 597 3.46 -37.74 31.25
N SER A 598 3.06 -38.09 30.03
CA SER A 598 3.95 -38.14 28.87
C SER A 598 4.32 -36.76 28.31
N ARG A 599 3.83 -35.68 28.92
CA ARG A 599 4.08 -34.29 28.54
C ARG A 599 4.51 -33.51 29.77
N GLN A 600 5.05 -32.31 29.54
CA GLN A 600 5.48 -31.42 30.60
C GLN A 600 4.88 -30.03 30.38
N THR A 601 4.41 -29.39 31.46
CA THR A 601 4.02 -27.98 31.46
C THR A 601 4.65 -27.33 32.68
N LEU A 602 5.39 -26.25 32.47
CA LEU A 602 6.21 -25.62 33.48
C LEU A 602 5.55 -24.35 34.02
N LEU A 603 5.72 -24.09 35.31
CA LEU A 603 5.68 -22.77 35.89
C LEU A 603 7.12 -22.25 35.93
N LEU A 604 7.42 -21.23 35.13
CA LEU A 604 8.69 -20.51 35.16
C LEU A 604 8.49 -19.20 35.91
N ARG A 605 9.32 -18.93 36.93
CA ARG A 605 9.34 -17.65 37.64
C ARG A 605 10.63 -16.92 37.34
N VAL A 606 10.53 -15.66 36.91
CA VAL A 606 11.70 -14.80 36.63
C VAL A 606 11.59 -13.48 37.39
N GLY A 607 12.73 -12.94 37.81
CA GLY A 607 12.81 -11.65 38.49
C GLY A 607 12.74 -10.47 37.52
N CYS A 608 12.07 -9.40 37.94
CA CYS A 608 11.99 -8.12 37.22
C CYS A 608 12.19 -6.89 38.12
N ALA A 609 12.57 -7.09 39.38
CA ALA A 609 12.74 -6.03 40.38
C ALA A 609 13.70 -4.93 39.92
N GLY A 610 13.30 -3.66 40.11
CA GLY A 610 14.11 -2.49 39.76
C GLY A 610 14.16 -2.15 38.26
N GLN A 611 13.53 -2.94 37.39
CA GLN A 611 13.56 -2.74 35.94
C GLN A 611 12.27 -2.10 35.44
N GLY A 612 12.26 -0.77 35.30
CA GLY A 612 11.07 0.00 34.91
C GLY A 612 10.43 -0.41 33.58
N GLY A 613 11.22 -0.94 32.63
CA GLY A 613 10.72 -1.42 31.33
C GLY A 613 10.08 -2.82 31.37
N LEU A 614 10.09 -3.51 32.51
CA LEU A 614 9.39 -4.78 32.72
C LEU A 614 8.08 -4.65 33.51
N ARG A 615 7.58 -3.42 33.65
CA ARG A 615 6.24 -3.18 34.18
C ARG A 615 5.20 -3.81 33.27
N HIS A 616 4.30 -4.59 33.84
CA HIS A 616 3.28 -5.33 33.12
C HIS A 616 1.96 -5.27 33.88
N LEU A 617 0.87 -5.59 33.19
CA LEU A 617 -0.47 -5.75 33.75
C LEU A 617 -0.97 -7.18 33.48
N PRO A 618 -1.93 -7.68 34.30
CA PRO A 618 -2.59 -8.95 34.02
C PRO A 618 -3.12 -9.00 32.58
N GLY A 619 -2.76 -10.06 31.85
CA GLY A 619 -3.10 -10.27 30.44
C GLY A 619 -2.00 -9.90 29.44
N ASP A 620 -0.98 -9.12 29.84
CA ASP A 620 0.17 -8.83 28.96
C ASP A 620 1.03 -10.09 28.71
N HIS A 621 1.91 -10.03 27.70
CA HIS A 621 2.82 -11.12 27.33
C HIS A 621 4.28 -10.78 27.65
N LEU A 622 5.08 -11.82 27.87
CA LEU A 622 6.54 -11.74 27.89
C LEU A 622 7.11 -12.31 26.59
N GLY A 623 7.83 -11.49 25.82
CA GLY A 623 8.62 -11.92 24.68
C GLY A 623 9.97 -12.42 25.14
N VAL A 624 10.26 -13.71 24.95
CA VAL A 624 11.46 -14.38 25.44
C VAL A 624 12.38 -14.74 24.28
N PHE A 625 13.66 -14.33 24.34
CA PHE A 625 14.67 -14.73 23.37
C PHE A 625 15.37 -16.01 23.83
N PRO A 626 15.21 -17.13 23.11
CA PRO A 626 15.82 -18.40 23.53
C PRO A 626 17.26 -18.54 23.01
N ALA A 627 17.93 -19.58 23.52
CA ALA A 627 19.17 -20.08 22.93
C ALA A 627 18.91 -21.41 22.20
N ASN A 628 19.53 -21.58 21.02
CA ASN A 628 19.58 -22.87 20.36
C ASN A 628 20.34 -23.89 21.23
N ARG A 629 19.97 -25.16 21.08
CA ARG A 629 20.60 -26.27 21.81
C ARG A 629 22.10 -26.36 21.50
N PRO A 630 22.97 -26.57 22.50
CA PRO A 630 24.41 -26.73 22.29
C PRO A 630 24.74 -27.85 21.29
N GLU A 631 23.98 -28.95 21.30
CA GLU A 631 24.17 -30.06 20.36
C GLU A 631 23.94 -29.60 18.92
N LEU A 632 22.83 -28.90 18.67
CA LEU A 632 22.46 -28.41 17.34
C LEU A 632 23.51 -27.41 16.81
N VAL A 633 23.99 -26.50 17.66
CA VAL A 633 25.03 -25.52 17.31
C VAL A 633 26.35 -26.21 16.98
N ARG A 634 26.77 -27.18 17.81
CA ARG A 634 27.98 -27.97 17.57
C ARG A 634 27.89 -28.72 16.24
N ASP A 635 26.74 -29.34 15.96
CA ASP A 635 26.56 -30.14 14.75
C ASP A 635 26.58 -29.25 13.49
N VAL A 636 26.08 -28.00 13.54
CA VAL A 636 26.29 -27.02 12.45
C VAL A 636 27.77 -26.63 12.34
N LEU A 637 28.42 -26.27 13.45
CA LEU A 637 29.82 -25.82 13.46
C LEU A 637 30.78 -26.85 12.86
N GLN A 638 30.56 -28.14 13.13
CA GLN A 638 31.35 -29.24 12.56
C GLN A 638 31.24 -29.36 11.03
N ARG A 639 30.20 -28.78 10.43
CA ARG A 639 29.97 -28.81 8.98
C ARG A 639 30.47 -27.56 8.26
N VAL A 640 30.92 -26.54 9.00
CA VAL A 640 31.47 -25.30 8.42
C VAL A 640 32.85 -25.57 7.83
N GLU A 641 33.05 -25.24 6.55
CA GLU A 641 34.30 -25.48 5.83
C GLU A 641 35.43 -24.55 6.28
N ASP A 642 35.11 -23.27 6.54
CA ASP A 642 36.07 -22.23 6.93
C ASP A 642 35.72 -21.61 8.29
N PRO A 643 35.74 -22.39 9.38
CA PRO A 643 35.35 -21.90 10.69
C PRO A 643 36.36 -20.83 11.17
N PRO A 644 35.89 -19.63 11.55
CA PRO A 644 36.75 -18.64 12.19
C PRO A 644 37.22 -19.15 13.56
N PRO A 645 38.32 -18.61 14.12
CA PRO A 645 38.77 -18.96 15.47
C PRO A 645 37.63 -18.79 16.51
N PRO A 646 37.44 -19.73 17.44
CA PRO A 646 36.27 -19.76 18.33
C PRO A 646 36.01 -18.47 19.12
N GLU A 647 37.09 -17.80 19.54
CA GLU A 647 37.02 -16.59 20.36
C GLU A 647 37.05 -15.29 19.54
N GLN A 648 37.21 -15.36 18.21
CA GLN A 648 37.37 -14.17 17.39
C GLN A 648 36.01 -13.59 16.99
N PRO A 649 35.64 -12.39 17.49
CA PRO A 649 34.44 -11.70 17.05
C PRO A 649 34.66 -11.22 15.62
N LEU A 650 33.60 -11.27 14.82
CA LEU A 650 33.65 -10.89 13.41
C LEU A 650 32.64 -9.77 13.13
N ALA A 651 33.05 -8.82 12.30
CA ALA A 651 32.14 -7.88 11.65
C ALA A 651 32.66 -7.55 10.25
N PRO A 652 31.87 -6.93 9.36
CA PRO A 652 32.37 -6.56 8.04
C PRO A 652 33.39 -5.39 8.09
N GLY A 653 34.32 -5.31 7.11
CA GLY A 653 35.52 -4.43 7.18
C GLY A 653 35.49 -3.08 6.42
N PRO A 654 36.54 -2.23 6.55
CA PRO A 654 36.51 -0.77 6.28
C PRO A 654 36.71 -0.29 4.83
N ARG A 655 36.81 -1.19 3.84
CA ARG A 655 36.78 -0.89 2.39
C ARG A 655 35.68 -1.65 1.64
N TRP A 656 34.86 -2.35 2.40
CA TRP A 656 33.72 -3.16 1.99
C TRP A 656 32.48 -2.53 2.64
N VAL A 657 31.30 -2.65 2.02
CA VAL A 657 30.08 -2.11 2.64
C VAL A 657 29.74 -2.95 3.87
N LEU A 658 29.67 -2.31 5.04
CA LEU A 658 29.23 -2.96 6.27
C LEU A 658 27.80 -3.44 6.08
N GLN A 659 27.55 -4.75 6.23
CA GLN A 659 26.19 -5.27 6.35
C GLN A 659 25.75 -5.15 7.82
N PRO A 660 24.83 -4.25 8.18
CA PRO A 660 24.43 -4.00 9.58
C PRO A 660 23.47 -5.07 10.11
N ARG A 661 23.53 -6.30 9.57
CA ARG A 661 22.56 -7.36 9.86
C ARG A 661 22.76 -7.97 11.25
N LEU A 662 24.01 -8.23 11.62
CA LEU A 662 24.38 -8.84 12.90
C LEU A 662 25.38 -7.93 13.62
N PRO A 663 25.31 -7.84 14.96
CA PRO A 663 26.34 -7.17 15.73
C PRO A 663 27.67 -7.95 15.65
N PRO A 664 28.82 -7.32 15.95
CA PRO A 664 30.08 -8.04 16.14
C PRO A 664 29.90 -9.19 17.13
N CYS A 665 30.11 -10.44 16.69
CA CYS A 665 29.94 -11.64 17.52
C CYS A 665 30.78 -12.81 17.02
N THR A 666 30.94 -13.85 17.84
CA THR A 666 31.55 -15.11 17.39
C THR A 666 30.54 -15.93 16.59
N LEU A 667 31.02 -16.85 15.75
CA LEU A 667 30.12 -17.73 14.99
C LEU A 667 29.24 -18.59 15.92
N ALA A 668 29.81 -19.07 17.03
CA ALA A 668 29.05 -19.79 18.06
C ALA A 668 27.95 -18.90 18.66
N GLN A 669 28.26 -17.66 19.07
CA GLN A 669 27.27 -16.74 19.61
C GLN A 669 26.14 -16.44 18.61
N ALA A 670 26.48 -16.26 17.33
CA ALA A 670 25.48 -16.05 16.27
C ALA A 670 24.54 -17.25 16.11
N LEU A 671 25.08 -18.47 16.04
CA LEU A 671 24.28 -19.70 15.92
C LEU A 671 23.51 -20.04 17.20
N THR A 672 23.99 -19.61 18.37
CA THR A 672 23.29 -19.83 19.64
C THR A 672 22.13 -18.86 19.85
N PHE A 673 22.34 -17.55 19.63
CA PHE A 673 21.40 -16.52 20.07
C PHE A 673 20.75 -15.70 18.94
N TYR A 674 21.34 -15.63 17.76
CA TYR A 674 20.89 -14.69 16.72
C TYR A 674 20.30 -15.35 15.47
N LEU A 675 20.65 -16.60 15.17
CA LEU A 675 20.25 -17.29 13.94
C LEU A 675 19.38 -18.51 14.23
N ASP A 676 18.35 -18.73 13.42
CA ASP A 676 17.51 -19.93 13.50
C ASP A 676 18.14 -21.06 12.67
N VAL A 677 18.49 -22.14 13.37
CA VAL A 677 19.08 -23.36 12.81
C VAL A 677 18.16 -24.59 12.99
N ALA A 678 17.01 -24.40 13.65
CA ALA A 678 16.06 -25.47 13.95
C ALA A 678 14.90 -25.50 12.95
N ALA A 679 14.50 -24.35 12.42
CA ALA A 679 13.46 -24.29 11.39
C ALA A 679 13.92 -24.93 10.06
N PRO A 680 13.02 -25.59 9.30
CA PRO A 680 13.32 -26.09 7.98
C PRO A 680 13.92 -25.02 7.06
N PRO A 681 15.06 -25.28 6.39
CA PRO A 681 15.65 -24.33 5.48
C PRO A 681 14.68 -23.96 4.35
N SER A 682 14.70 -22.68 3.94
CA SER A 682 13.87 -22.20 2.83
C SER A 682 14.31 -22.80 1.49
N PRO A 683 13.43 -22.86 0.47
CA PRO A 683 13.81 -23.34 -0.86
C PRO A 683 15.00 -22.57 -1.44
N GLN A 684 15.05 -21.26 -1.20
CA GLN A 684 16.16 -20.41 -1.66
C GLN A 684 17.48 -20.78 -0.97
N PHE A 685 17.45 -21.08 0.33
CA PHE A 685 18.65 -21.51 1.04
C PHE A 685 19.10 -22.90 0.57
N LEU A 686 18.16 -23.84 0.32
CA LEU A 686 18.47 -25.16 -0.25
C LEU A 686 19.12 -25.05 -1.65
N GLN A 687 18.65 -24.13 -2.50
CA GLN A 687 19.29 -23.86 -3.80
C GLN A 687 20.73 -23.35 -3.63
N LEU A 688 21.00 -22.50 -2.63
CA LEU A 688 22.36 -22.06 -2.32
C LEU A 688 23.22 -23.23 -1.83
N LEU A 689 22.69 -24.10 -0.96
CA LEU A 689 23.40 -25.32 -0.55
C LEU A 689 23.68 -26.24 -1.77
N GLY A 690 22.72 -26.38 -2.68
CA GLY A 690 22.88 -27.15 -3.91
C GLY A 690 24.01 -26.62 -4.80
N SER A 691 24.19 -25.29 -4.88
CA SER A 691 25.31 -24.69 -5.61
C SER A 691 26.69 -24.90 -4.96
N LEU A 692 26.71 -25.37 -3.71
CA LEU A 692 27.92 -25.65 -2.92
C LEU A 692 28.14 -27.15 -2.70
N ALA A 693 27.21 -28.00 -3.15
CA ALA A 693 27.35 -29.45 -3.15
C ALA A 693 28.43 -29.86 -4.15
N ARG A 694 29.37 -30.71 -3.71
CA ARG A 694 30.45 -31.23 -4.56
C ARG A 694 30.04 -32.51 -5.31
N ASP A 695 29.03 -33.23 -4.80
CA ASP A 695 28.44 -34.39 -5.45
C ASP A 695 27.31 -33.93 -6.42
N PRO A 696 27.42 -34.22 -7.73
CA PRO A 696 26.39 -33.90 -8.71
C PRO A 696 24.99 -34.48 -8.38
N ALA A 697 24.92 -35.64 -7.74
CA ALA A 697 23.65 -36.27 -7.38
C ALA A 697 22.97 -35.52 -6.21
N GLU A 698 23.74 -35.08 -5.22
CA GLU A 698 23.24 -34.22 -4.14
C GLU A 698 22.83 -32.84 -4.65
N GLN A 699 23.64 -32.25 -5.54
CA GLN A 699 23.33 -30.99 -6.22
C GLN A 699 21.99 -31.09 -6.95
N GLU A 700 21.80 -32.14 -7.76
CA GLU A 700 20.56 -32.35 -8.50
C GLU A 700 19.36 -32.55 -7.55
N ARG A 701 19.51 -33.33 -6.48
CA ARG A 701 18.44 -33.52 -5.48
C ARG A 701 18.03 -32.21 -4.80
N LEU A 702 18.99 -31.39 -4.38
CA LEU A 702 18.74 -30.08 -3.77
C LEU A 702 18.09 -29.09 -4.75
N GLN A 703 18.42 -29.19 -6.04
CA GLN A 703 17.84 -28.34 -7.09
C GLN A 703 16.46 -28.83 -7.56
N ARG A 704 16.17 -30.13 -7.46
CA ARG A 704 14.90 -30.77 -7.84
C ARG A 704 13.76 -30.60 -6.83
N LEU A 705 14.02 -30.07 -5.64
CA LEU A 705 12.97 -29.72 -4.67
C LEU A 705 12.17 -28.51 -5.19
N ASP A 706 11.27 -28.77 -6.14
CA ASP A 706 10.27 -27.80 -6.60
C ASP A 706 9.27 -27.46 -5.47
N ALA A 707 8.38 -26.50 -5.71
CA ALA A 707 7.49 -26.00 -4.66
C ALA A 707 6.63 -27.10 -4.00
N ARG A 708 6.20 -28.11 -4.77
CA ARG A 708 5.38 -29.20 -4.25
C ARG A 708 6.21 -30.21 -3.47
N LEU A 709 7.30 -30.69 -4.06
CA LEU A 709 8.19 -31.67 -3.43
C LEU A 709 8.82 -31.10 -2.15
N TYR A 710 9.17 -29.81 -2.15
CA TYR A 710 9.64 -29.11 -0.96
C TYR A 710 8.58 -29.10 0.15
N GLU A 711 7.33 -28.78 -0.15
CA GLU A 711 6.27 -28.76 0.87
C GLU A 711 5.97 -30.17 1.42
N GLU A 712 5.99 -31.20 0.58
CA GLU A 712 5.87 -32.60 1.04
C GLU A 712 7.04 -32.98 1.96
N TRP A 713 8.28 -32.72 1.53
CA TRP A 713 9.49 -32.98 2.31
C TRP A 713 9.54 -32.20 3.64
N LYS A 714 9.28 -30.88 3.59
CA LYS A 714 9.30 -29.98 4.76
C LYS A 714 8.33 -30.44 5.83
N TRP A 715 7.08 -30.74 5.49
CA TRP A 715 6.06 -31.09 6.47
C TRP A 715 6.15 -32.54 6.94
N PHE A 716 6.65 -33.45 6.10
CA PHE A 716 6.86 -34.84 6.50
C PHE A 716 8.06 -34.99 7.42
N ARG A 717 9.19 -34.34 7.09
CA ARG A 717 10.46 -34.47 7.85
C ARG A 717 10.69 -33.39 8.88
N CYS A 718 10.15 -32.18 8.68
CA CYS A 718 10.46 -30.99 9.47
C CYS A 718 11.97 -30.78 9.74
N PRO A 719 12.85 -30.94 8.74
CA PRO A 719 14.27 -31.16 9.00
C PRO A 719 14.97 -29.89 9.50
N THR A 720 15.77 -30.01 10.53
CA THR A 720 16.68 -28.97 11.03
C THR A 720 17.87 -28.77 10.08
N LEU A 721 18.60 -27.65 10.20
CA LEU A 721 19.77 -27.43 9.35
C LEU A 721 20.84 -28.54 9.47
N PRO A 722 21.22 -29.03 10.66
CA PRO A 722 22.11 -30.18 10.78
C PRO A 722 21.63 -31.43 10.08
N GLU A 723 20.33 -31.76 10.15
CA GLU A 723 19.76 -32.93 9.47
C GLU A 723 19.88 -32.79 7.95
N VAL A 724 19.66 -31.59 7.39
CA VAL A 724 19.89 -31.31 5.97
C VAL A 724 21.37 -31.48 5.61
N LEU A 725 22.29 -30.94 6.42
CA LEU A 725 23.74 -31.03 6.16
C LEU A 725 24.30 -32.45 6.37
N ALA A 726 23.59 -33.31 7.10
CA ALA A 726 23.87 -34.73 7.24
C ALA A 726 23.29 -35.53 6.06
N GLU A 727 22.13 -35.15 5.53
CA GLU A 727 21.54 -35.74 4.32
C GLU A 727 22.34 -35.42 3.05
N PHE A 728 22.97 -34.23 3.02
CA PHE A 728 23.79 -33.75 1.89
C PHE A 728 25.24 -33.47 2.35
N PRO A 729 26.04 -34.52 2.62
CA PRO A 729 27.38 -34.37 3.18
C PRO A 729 28.39 -33.68 2.26
N SER A 730 28.15 -33.64 0.94
CA SER A 730 29.07 -33.02 -0.03
C SER A 730 29.05 -31.48 -0.03
N VAL A 731 28.09 -30.86 0.67
CA VAL A 731 27.94 -29.40 0.75
C VAL A 731 29.11 -28.78 1.50
N ALA A 732 29.89 -27.95 0.80
CA ALA A 732 30.97 -27.15 1.39
C ALA A 732 30.40 -25.85 1.97
N LEU A 733 30.04 -25.85 3.25
CA LEU A 733 29.28 -24.77 3.90
C LEU A 733 30.18 -23.63 4.43
N PRO A 734 30.17 -22.42 3.83
CA PRO A 734 31.03 -21.33 4.29
C PRO A 734 30.40 -20.57 5.45
N ALA A 735 31.20 -20.13 6.42
CA ALA A 735 30.72 -19.37 7.58
C ALA A 735 29.99 -18.07 7.19
N ALA A 736 30.48 -17.37 6.16
CA ALA A 736 29.87 -16.15 5.65
C ALA A 736 28.49 -16.38 4.99
N LEU A 737 28.19 -17.59 4.50
CA LEU A 737 26.84 -17.91 4.01
C LEU A 737 25.85 -17.94 5.18
N LEU A 738 26.20 -18.64 6.26
CA LEU A 738 25.35 -18.76 7.44
C LEU A 738 25.00 -17.39 8.02
N LEU A 739 26.02 -16.56 8.26
CA LEU A 739 25.87 -15.23 8.86
C LEU A 739 25.07 -14.25 7.98
N SER A 740 25.10 -14.43 6.66
CA SER A 740 24.42 -13.52 5.74
C SER A 740 23.04 -14.01 5.28
N GLN A 741 22.73 -15.31 5.35
CA GLN A 741 21.52 -15.88 4.77
C GLN A 741 20.58 -16.57 5.76
N LEU A 742 21.07 -17.18 6.86
CA LEU A 742 20.16 -17.85 7.80
C LEU A 742 19.20 -16.86 8.44
N PRO A 743 17.91 -17.19 8.64
CA PRO A 743 16.95 -16.30 9.29
C PRO A 743 17.36 -15.96 10.74
N LEU A 744 16.90 -14.81 11.24
CA LEU A 744 17.14 -14.42 12.62
C LEU A 744 16.27 -15.24 13.58
N LEU A 745 16.83 -15.62 14.73
CA LEU A 745 16.10 -16.33 15.78
C LEU A 745 15.07 -15.38 16.41
N GLN A 746 13.78 -15.73 16.30
CA GLN A 746 12.69 -14.89 16.81
C GLN A 746 12.43 -15.10 18.31
N PRO A 747 11.94 -14.09 19.05
CA PRO A 747 11.45 -14.29 20.40
C PRO A 747 10.16 -15.14 20.38
N ARG A 748 9.88 -15.83 21.48
CA ARG A 748 8.61 -16.56 21.69
C ARG A 748 7.81 -15.86 22.78
N TYR A 749 6.52 -15.66 22.51
CA TYR A 749 5.61 -14.97 23.42
C TYR A 749 4.94 -15.97 24.36
N TYR A 750 4.83 -15.59 25.63
CA TYR A 750 4.11 -16.31 26.66
C TYR A 750 3.21 -15.34 27.43
N SER A 751 1.93 -15.68 27.58
CA SER A 751 1.03 -14.88 28.43
C SER A 751 1.51 -14.92 29.87
N ILE A 752 1.60 -13.76 30.50
CA ILE A 752 2.07 -13.64 31.88
C ILE A 752 1.02 -14.24 32.80
N SER A 753 1.44 -15.18 33.64
CA SER A 753 0.58 -15.93 34.56
C SER A 753 0.68 -15.50 36.02
N SER A 754 1.24 -14.31 36.27
CA SER A 754 1.27 -13.65 37.59
C SER A 754 0.64 -12.27 37.57
N ALA A 755 0.04 -11.86 38.69
CA ALA A 755 -0.35 -10.48 38.91
C ALA A 755 0.77 -9.71 39.63
N PRO A 756 1.15 -8.49 39.18
CA PRO A 756 2.22 -7.71 39.80
C PRO A 756 1.92 -7.31 41.25
N GLY A 757 0.64 -7.18 41.62
CA GLY A 757 0.23 -6.91 43.00
C GLY A 757 0.35 -8.12 43.93
N ALA A 758 0.22 -9.34 43.40
CA ALA A 758 0.36 -10.58 44.16
C ALA A 758 1.83 -11.01 44.25
N HIS A 759 2.62 -10.79 43.20
CA HIS A 759 4.04 -11.15 43.12
C HIS A 759 4.88 -9.94 42.68
N PRO A 760 5.13 -8.96 43.57
CA PRO A 760 5.90 -7.77 43.23
C PRO A 760 7.34 -8.13 42.83
N GLY A 761 7.77 -7.67 41.66
CA GLY A 761 9.13 -7.92 41.16
C GLY A 761 9.34 -9.31 40.55
N GLU A 762 8.28 -10.09 40.32
CA GLU A 762 8.33 -11.37 39.61
C GLU A 762 7.39 -11.39 38.39
N ILE A 763 7.77 -12.18 37.38
CA ILE A 763 6.95 -12.52 36.21
C ILE A 763 6.89 -14.03 36.10
N HIS A 764 5.67 -14.58 36.05
CA HIS A 764 5.46 -16.02 35.92
C HIS A 764 4.99 -16.36 34.51
N LEU A 765 5.46 -17.48 33.95
CA LEU A 765 5.01 -18.02 32.67
C LEU A 765 4.51 -19.46 32.84
N THR A 766 3.47 -19.83 32.10
CA THR A 766 2.98 -21.21 32.01
C THR A 766 3.37 -21.80 30.65
N VAL A 767 4.37 -22.69 30.64
CA VAL A 767 5.07 -23.09 29.41
C VAL A 767 4.84 -24.57 29.11
N ALA A 768 4.10 -24.90 28.04
CA ALA A 768 4.04 -26.26 27.54
C ALA A 768 5.35 -26.62 26.82
N VAL A 769 5.99 -27.72 27.23
CA VAL A 769 7.24 -28.19 26.62
C VAL A 769 6.91 -28.91 25.32
N VAL A 770 7.38 -28.35 24.20
CA VAL A 770 7.14 -28.90 22.86
C VAL A 770 8.24 -29.89 22.50
N THR A 771 7.83 -31.15 22.33
CA THR A 771 8.63 -32.24 21.75
C THR A 771 7.72 -33.05 20.83
N TYR A 772 8.24 -33.48 19.69
CA TYR A 772 7.50 -34.31 18.73
C TYR A 772 8.46 -35.14 17.89
N HIS A 773 8.01 -36.31 17.43
CA HIS A 773 8.72 -37.09 16.42
C HIS A 773 8.27 -36.65 15.03
N SER A 774 9.21 -36.45 14.10
CA SER A 774 8.89 -36.24 12.69
C SER A 774 8.41 -37.53 12.00
N GLU A 775 8.14 -37.51 10.70
CA GLU A 775 7.75 -38.68 9.89
C GLU A 775 6.57 -39.46 10.49
N ASN A 776 5.51 -38.75 10.89
CA ASN A 776 4.32 -39.34 11.52
C ASN A 776 4.61 -40.18 12.77
N GLY A 777 5.60 -39.78 13.55
CA GLY A 777 5.94 -40.43 14.82
C GLY A 777 7.08 -41.44 14.72
N GLN A 778 7.61 -41.70 13.52
CA GLN A 778 8.68 -42.69 13.29
C GLN A 778 10.07 -42.05 13.13
N GLY A 779 10.12 -40.73 12.91
CA GLY A 779 11.36 -39.99 12.68
C GLY A 779 12.07 -39.57 13.98
N PRO A 780 13.18 -38.81 13.86
CA PRO A 780 13.90 -38.28 15.00
C PRO A 780 13.03 -37.38 15.89
N LEU A 781 13.40 -37.32 17.18
CA LEU A 781 12.76 -36.46 18.16
C LEU A 781 13.22 -35.01 17.96
N HIS A 782 12.27 -34.12 17.68
CA HIS A 782 12.46 -32.69 17.52
C HIS A 782 12.01 -31.93 18.77
N TYR A 783 12.67 -30.79 19.01
CA TYR A 783 12.52 -30.00 20.24
C TYR A 783 12.11 -28.56 19.90
N GLY A 784 11.08 -28.05 20.56
CA GLY A 784 10.77 -26.62 20.51
C GLY A 784 11.90 -25.81 21.13
N VAL A 785 12.46 -24.87 20.37
CA VAL A 785 13.66 -24.10 20.76
C VAL A 785 13.48 -23.44 22.12
N CYS A 786 12.46 -22.57 22.26
CA CYS A 786 12.26 -21.81 23.50
C CYS A 786 11.77 -22.67 24.66
N SER A 787 10.75 -23.50 24.46
CA SER A 787 10.16 -24.28 25.55
C SER A 787 11.14 -25.28 26.16
N THR A 788 11.99 -25.91 25.34
CA THR A 788 13.00 -26.86 25.85
C THR A 788 14.23 -26.16 26.40
N TRP A 789 14.55 -24.95 25.92
CA TRP A 789 15.57 -24.12 26.54
C TRP A 789 15.15 -23.70 27.96
N LEU A 790 13.93 -23.16 28.11
CA LEU A 790 13.36 -22.80 29.42
C LEU A 790 13.30 -23.99 30.39
N ALA A 791 12.97 -25.19 29.90
CA ALA A 791 12.93 -26.41 30.72
C ALA A 791 14.28 -26.84 31.30
N ARG A 792 15.40 -26.35 30.76
CA ARG A 792 16.76 -26.69 31.20
C ARG A 792 17.40 -25.65 32.11
N LEU A 793 16.75 -24.49 32.29
CA LEU A 793 17.30 -23.41 33.09
C LEU A 793 17.26 -23.75 34.59
N GLN A 794 18.22 -23.22 35.32
CA GLN A 794 18.34 -23.32 36.77
C GLN A 794 18.19 -21.95 37.42
N PRO A 795 17.82 -21.87 38.72
CA PRO A 795 17.83 -20.61 39.46
C PRO A 795 19.16 -19.89 39.33
N GLY A 796 19.12 -18.60 38.99
CA GLY A 796 20.30 -17.77 38.71
C GLY A 796 20.65 -17.63 37.22
N ASP A 797 20.17 -18.52 36.35
CA ASP A 797 20.29 -18.32 34.90
C ASP A 797 19.54 -17.06 34.45
N THR A 798 19.92 -16.48 33.31
CA THR A 798 19.29 -15.26 32.80
C THR A 798 18.42 -15.54 31.58
N VAL A 799 17.19 -15.04 31.61
CA VAL A 799 16.25 -15.03 30.49
C VAL A 799 16.22 -13.64 29.85
N PRO A 800 16.72 -13.46 28.61
CA PRO A 800 16.56 -12.21 27.89
C PRO A 800 15.11 -12.03 27.45
N ALA A 801 14.45 -10.97 27.91
CA ALA A 801 13.03 -10.76 27.64
C ALA A 801 12.61 -9.29 27.53
N PHE A 802 11.39 -9.07 27.05
CA PHE A 802 10.72 -7.77 27.02
C PHE A 802 9.21 -7.93 27.19
N ILE A 803 8.53 -6.87 27.65
CA ILE A 803 7.06 -6.87 27.76
C ILE A 803 6.42 -6.51 26.42
N ARG A 804 5.41 -7.28 26.04
CA ARG A 804 4.45 -6.93 24.99
C ARG A 804 3.10 -6.69 25.66
N GLY A 805 2.60 -5.46 25.60
CA GLY A 805 1.29 -5.13 26.16
C GLY A 805 0.15 -5.77 25.37
N ALA A 806 -0.90 -6.20 26.05
CA ALA A 806 -2.11 -6.77 25.44
C ALA A 806 -3.36 -5.98 25.88
N PRO A 807 -3.54 -4.73 25.41
CA PRO A 807 -4.63 -3.86 25.88
C PRO A 807 -6.03 -4.44 25.60
N SER A 808 -6.17 -5.24 24.54
CA SER A 808 -7.40 -5.95 24.19
C SER A 808 -7.65 -7.21 25.04
N PHE A 809 -6.73 -7.59 25.93
CA PHE A 809 -6.86 -8.78 26.80
C PHE A 809 -6.65 -8.42 28.27
N ARG A 810 -7.18 -7.28 28.72
CA ARG A 810 -7.13 -6.82 30.12
C ARG A 810 -8.46 -7.00 30.82
N LEU A 811 -8.42 -7.10 32.15
CA LEU A 811 -9.61 -7.07 32.99
C LEU A 811 -10.42 -5.78 32.79
N PRO A 812 -11.75 -5.80 32.99
CA PRO A 812 -12.57 -4.60 32.89
C PRO A 812 -12.14 -3.58 33.94
N PRO A 813 -12.22 -2.26 33.64
CA PRO A 813 -11.89 -1.22 34.61
C PRO A 813 -12.75 -1.26 35.88
N ALA A 814 -14.02 -1.68 35.75
CA ALA A 814 -14.95 -1.81 36.85
C ALA A 814 -14.91 -3.24 37.43
N PRO A 815 -14.44 -3.45 38.67
CA PRO A 815 -14.17 -4.78 39.24
C PRO A 815 -15.43 -5.60 39.55
N ASP A 816 -16.60 -4.96 39.58
CA ASP A 816 -17.93 -5.55 39.74
C ASP A 816 -18.53 -6.09 38.44
N THR A 817 -17.87 -5.87 37.30
CA THR A 817 -18.29 -6.37 35.99
C THR A 817 -18.12 -7.89 35.90
N PRO A 818 -19.14 -8.65 35.43
CA PRO A 818 -19.06 -10.10 35.34
C PRO A 818 -18.16 -10.57 34.18
N CYS A 819 -17.38 -11.63 34.41
CA CYS A 819 -16.44 -12.19 33.42
C CYS A 819 -16.61 -13.70 33.24
N ILE A 820 -16.52 -14.18 32.00
CA ILE A 820 -16.42 -15.61 31.67
C ILE A 820 -15.05 -15.86 31.02
N LEU A 821 -14.26 -16.75 31.60
CA LEU A 821 -12.90 -17.08 31.18
C LEU A 821 -12.88 -18.49 30.59
N VAL A 822 -12.41 -18.67 29.36
CA VAL A 822 -12.38 -19.97 28.68
C VAL A 822 -10.96 -20.25 28.19
N GLY A 823 -10.30 -21.24 28.78
CA GLY A 823 -8.90 -21.52 28.47
C GLY A 823 -8.44 -22.91 28.85
N PRO A 824 -8.43 -23.88 27.91
CA PRO A 824 -7.89 -25.21 28.17
C PRO A 824 -6.35 -25.25 28.12
N GLY A 825 -5.76 -26.15 28.90
CA GLY A 825 -4.31 -26.35 28.98
C GLY A 825 -3.59 -25.05 29.33
N THR A 826 -2.55 -24.69 28.56
CA THR A 826 -1.81 -23.43 28.75
C THR A 826 -2.62 -22.18 28.46
N GLY A 827 -3.81 -22.28 27.86
CA GLY A 827 -4.75 -21.16 27.73
C GLY A 827 -5.22 -20.57 29.06
N VAL A 828 -4.96 -21.26 30.18
CA VAL A 828 -5.24 -20.75 31.53
C VAL A 828 -4.21 -19.72 32.02
N ALA A 829 -3.07 -19.59 31.34
CA ALA A 829 -1.95 -18.75 31.76
C ALA A 829 -2.36 -17.31 32.12
N PRO A 830 -2.99 -16.51 31.24
CA PRO A 830 -3.37 -15.14 31.60
C PRO A 830 -4.46 -15.12 32.69
N PHE A 831 -5.34 -16.12 32.74
CA PHE A 831 -6.38 -16.19 33.77
C PHE A 831 -5.82 -16.38 35.17
N ARG A 832 -4.66 -17.04 35.29
CA ARG A 832 -3.93 -17.10 36.57
C ARG A 832 -3.57 -15.72 37.09
N SER A 833 -3.11 -14.83 36.21
CA SER A 833 -2.89 -13.43 36.58
C SER A 833 -4.20 -12.71 36.95
N PHE A 834 -5.32 -13.03 36.31
CA PHE A 834 -6.62 -12.39 36.58
C PHE A 834 -7.15 -12.73 37.97
N TRP A 835 -7.19 -14.02 38.34
CA TRP A 835 -7.68 -14.40 39.66
C TRP A 835 -6.71 -13.97 40.77
N GLN A 836 -5.40 -13.98 40.53
CA GLN A 836 -4.43 -13.43 41.50
C GLN A 836 -4.59 -11.93 41.70
N HIS A 837 -4.85 -11.19 40.62
CA HIS A 837 -5.14 -9.76 40.73
C HIS A 837 -6.41 -9.51 41.54
N ARG A 838 -7.46 -10.31 41.32
CA ARG A 838 -8.71 -10.20 42.09
C ARG A 838 -8.54 -10.58 43.56
N LEU A 839 -7.78 -11.64 43.86
CA LEU A 839 -7.41 -11.99 45.23
C LEU A 839 -6.73 -10.81 45.95
N HIS A 840 -5.83 -10.10 45.26
CA HIS A 840 -5.19 -8.89 45.80
C HIS A 840 -6.19 -7.73 46.02
N LEU A 841 -7.25 -7.64 45.21
CA LEU A 841 -8.28 -6.60 45.28
C LEU A 841 -9.46 -6.91 46.21
N LEU A 842 -9.49 -8.05 46.91
CA LEU A 842 -10.62 -8.54 47.73
C LEU A 842 -11.13 -7.60 48.85
N ARG A 843 -10.54 -6.41 49.00
CA ARG A 843 -11.02 -5.34 49.88
C ARG A 843 -12.17 -4.51 49.27
N GLY A 844 -12.57 -4.73 48.01
CA GLY A 844 -13.66 -4.04 47.32
C GLY A 844 -14.72 -4.98 46.71
N PRO A 845 -15.85 -4.45 46.21
CA PRO A 845 -16.88 -5.27 45.56
C PRO A 845 -16.33 -5.90 44.27
N LEU A 846 -16.56 -7.21 44.12
CA LEU A 846 -16.12 -8.00 42.97
C LEU A 846 -17.33 -8.65 42.27
N GLY A 847 -17.36 -8.59 40.93
CA GLY A 847 -18.40 -9.20 40.10
C GLY A 847 -18.16 -10.71 39.95
N PRO A 848 -19.14 -11.53 39.55
CA PRO A 848 -18.90 -12.96 39.36
C PRO A 848 -17.89 -13.21 38.22
N MET A 849 -16.99 -14.18 38.41
CA MET A 849 -15.98 -14.58 37.44
C MET A 849 -15.97 -16.09 37.32
N VAL A 850 -16.41 -16.60 36.17
CA VAL A 850 -16.51 -18.04 35.89
C VAL A 850 -15.31 -18.48 35.06
N LEU A 851 -14.62 -19.53 35.50
CA LEU A 851 -13.53 -20.17 34.75
C LEU A 851 -14.01 -21.49 34.14
N VAL A 852 -13.90 -21.61 32.82
CA VAL A 852 -14.09 -22.83 32.04
C VAL A 852 -12.72 -23.35 31.60
N PHE A 853 -12.18 -24.28 32.38
CA PHE A 853 -10.90 -24.91 32.15
C PHE A 853 -11.06 -26.24 31.39
N GLY A 854 -10.01 -26.72 30.73
CA GLY A 854 -10.03 -28.03 30.10
C GLY A 854 -8.66 -28.69 30.06
N CYS A 855 -8.62 -29.99 30.35
CA CYS A 855 -7.41 -30.80 30.30
C CYS A 855 -7.70 -32.24 29.82
N ARG A 856 -6.70 -33.13 29.81
CA ARG A 856 -6.90 -34.53 29.40
C ARG A 856 -7.51 -35.34 30.53
N SER A 857 -6.93 -35.27 31.71
CA SER A 857 -7.32 -36.06 32.88
C SER A 857 -7.09 -35.26 34.15
N SER A 858 -7.97 -35.41 35.13
CA SER A 858 -7.82 -34.71 36.40
C SER A 858 -6.54 -35.09 37.17
N ALA A 859 -5.99 -36.29 36.92
CA ALA A 859 -4.82 -36.80 37.63
C ALA A 859 -3.49 -36.44 36.96
N LEU A 860 -3.50 -36.07 35.67
CA LEU A 860 -2.27 -35.93 34.88
C LEU A 860 -1.90 -34.48 34.60
N ASP A 861 -2.85 -33.69 34.08
CA ASP A 861 -2.57 -32.36 33.50
C ASP A 861 -3.55 -31.27 33.97
N HIS A 862 -4.15 -31.45 35.15
CA HIS A 862 -4.97 -30.43 35.81
C HIS A 862 -4.09 -29.38 36.51
N ILE A 863 -3.35 -28.61 35.71
CA ILE A 863 -2.42 -27.57 36.19
C ILE A 863 -3.15 -26.53 37.05
N TYR A 864 -2.51 -26.06 38.12
CA TYR A 864 -3.05 -25.07 39.08
C TYR A 864 -4.35 -25.47 39.80
N ARG A 865 -4.69 -26.76 39.89
CA ARG A 865 -5.93 -27.23 40.53
C ARG A 865 -6.14 -26.66 41.94
N GLU A 866 -5.11 -26.64 42.76
CA GLU A 866 -5.17 -26.14 44.14
C GLU A 866 -5.38 -24.62 44.17
N GLU A 867 -4.65 -23.86 43.35
CA GLU A 867 -4.81 -22.40 43.25
C GLU A 867 -6.21 -22.00 42.76
N MET A 868 -6.81 -22.77 41.84
CA MET A 868 -8.17 -22.53 41.35
C MET A 868 -9.21 -22.73 42.45
N GLU A 869 -9.04 -23.77 43.27
CA GLU A 869 -9.95 -24.07 44.38
C GLU A 869 -9.82 -23.02 45.50
N GLU A 870 -8.60 -22.57 45.81
CA GLU A 870 -8.36 -21.46 46.73
C GLU A 870 -9.01 -20.16 46.22
N ALA A 871 -8.80 -19.81 44.94
CA ALA A 871 -9.39 -18.61 44.35
C ALA A 871 -10.93 -18.65 44.35
N ARG A 872 -11.53 -19.84 44.24
CA ARG A 872 -12.97 -20.05 44.36
C ARG A 872 -13.46 -19.86 45.80
N GLN A 873 -12.76 -20.45 46.77
CA GLN A 873 -13.12 -20.36 48.19
C GLN A 873 -13.00 -18.93 48.72
N GLN A 874 -12.01 -18.16 48.27
CA GLN A 874 -11.80 -16.76 48.66
C GLN A 874 -12.66 -15.76 47.85
N GLY A 875 -13.46 -16.23 46.89
CA GLY A 875 -14.40 -15.38 46.14
C GLY A 875 -13.79 -14.60 44.97
N ALA A 876 -12.54 -14.85 44.60
CA ALA A 876 -11.96 -14.29 43.37
C ALA A 876 -12.59 -14.90 42.12
N LEU A 877 -12.89 -16.21 42.15
CA LEU A 877 -13.67 -16.94 41.14
C LEU A 877 -15.03 -17.34 41.75
N SER A 878 -16.12 -17.11 41.02
CA SER A 878 -17.44 -17.55 41.47
C SER A 878 -17.68 -19.04 41.19
N GLN A 879 -17.11 -19.54 40.09
CA GLN A 879 -17.26 -20.93 39.67
C GLN A 879 -16.08 -21.39 38.83
N VAL A 880 -15.71 -22.66 38.96
CA VAL A 880 -14.71 -23.34 38.13
C VAL A 880 -15.36 -24.59 37.52
N LEU A 881 -15.40 -24.66 36.20
CA LEU A 881 -15.91 -25.79 35.43
C LEU A 881 -14.79 -26.40 34.61
N THR A 882 -14.55 -27.70 34.75
CA THR A 882 -13.44 -28.38 34.06
C THR A 882 -13.95 -29.41 33.06
N ALA A 883 -13.53 -29.29 31.81
CA ALA A 883 -13.76 -30.26 30.75
C ALA A 883 -12.60 -31.28 30.67
N PHE A 884 -12.92 -32.58 30.71
CA PHE A 884 -11.92 -33.64 30.57
C PHE A 884 -12.05 -34.37 29.22
N SER A 885 -10.98 -34.32 28.42
CA SER A 885 -10.99 -34.90 27.07
C SER A 885 -10.56 -36.37 27.00
N ARG A 886 -9.99 -36.93 28.08
CA ARG A 886 -9.47 -38.31 28.15
C ARG A 886 -9.64 -38.94 29.53
N GLN A 887 -10.61 -38.50 30.34
CA GLN A 887 -10.87 -39.09 31.64
C GLN A 887 -11.43 -40.51 31.47
N PRO A 888 -10.81 -41.54 32.07
CA PRO A 888 -11.33 -42.91 32.00
C PRO A 888 -12.77 -42.98 32.52
N GLY A 889 -13.65 -43.69 31.80
CA GLY A 889 -15.05 -43.88 32.19
C GLY A 889 -15.97 -42.67 31.96
N SER A 890 -15.50 -41.57 31.36
CA SER A 890 -16.30 -40.39 31.03
C SER A 890 -16.28 -40.09 29.53
N PRO A 891 -17.35 -39.51 28.96
CA PRO A 891 -17.33 -39.07 27.57
C PRO A 891 -16.29 -37.95 27.37
N LYS A 892 -15.69 -37.94 26.18
CA LYS A 892 -14.75 -36.90 25.77
C LYS A 892 -15.47 -35.54 25.74
N THR A 893 -15.07 -34.66 26.64
CA THR A 893 -15.71 -33.35 26.85
C THR A 893 -14.68 -32.24 26.61
N TYR A 894 -15.08 -31.19 25.89
CA TYR A 894 -14.28 -29.98 25.69
C TYR A 894 -14.97 -28.76 26.31
N VAL A 895 -14.26 -27.62 26.31
CA VAL A 895 -14.75 -26.37 26.93
C VAL A 895 -16.02 -25.85 26.28
N GLN A 896 -16.18 -26.01 24.96
CA GLN A 896 -17.41 -25.65 24.25
C GLN A 896 -18.61 -26.51 24.66
N ASP A 897 -18.39 -27.78 25.02
CA ASP A 897 -19.46 -28.67 25.49
C ASP A 897 -19.94 -28.21 26.87
N VAL A 898 -19.01 -27.79 27.74
CA VAL A 898 -19.33 -27.20 29.05
C VAL A 898 -20.10 -25.89 28.90
N LEU A 899 -19.66 -24.99 28.00
CA LEU A 899 -20.37 -23.74 27.73
C LEU A 899 -21.82 -24.00 27.30
N ARG A 900 -22.02 -24.93 26.36
CA ARG A 900 -23.35 -25.27 25.83
C ARG A 900 -24.23 -25.95 26.87
N ALA A 901 -23.70 -26.91 27.63
CA ALA A 901 -24.50 -27.75 28.51
C ALA A 901 -24.76 -27.11 29.88
N GLN A 902 -23.85 -26.26 30.37
CA GLN A 902 -23.90 -25.76 31.76
C GLN A 902 -24.00 -24.25 31.89
N LEU A 903 -23.58 -23.48 30.87
CA LEU A 903 -23.47 -22.02 30.96
C LEU A 903 -24.27 -21.26 29.89
N ALA A 904 -25.12 -21.91 29.09
CA ALA A 904 -25.82 -21.25 27.98
C ALA A 904 -26.59 -19.99 28.41
N ALA A 905 -27.45 -20.10 29.42
CA ALA A 905 -28.21 -18.97 29.95
C ALA A 905 -27.31 -17.88 30.56
N GLU A 906 -26.25 -18.27 31.27
CA GLU A 906 -25.32 -17.33 31.90
C GLU A 906 -24.49 -16.56 30.86
N VAL A 907 -24.01 -17.23 29.81
CA VAL A 907 -23.32 -16.60 28.67
C VAL A 907 -24.19 -15.52 28.04
N HIS A 908 -25.46 -15.84 27.75
CA HIS A 908 -26.40 -14.87 27.21
C HIS A 908 -26.65 -13.70 28.18
N GLN A 909 -26.88 -13.98 29.46
CA GLN A 909 -27.10 -12.95 30.48
C GLN A 909 -25.88 -12.01 30.64
N VAL A 910 -24.68 -12.57 30.74
CA VAL A 910 -23.44 -11.81 30.90
C VAL A 910 -23.17 -10.92 29.69
N LEU A 911 -23.27 -11.47 28.48
CA LEU A 911 -22.91 -10.74 27.26
C LEU A 911 -24.00 -9.75 26.80
N CYS A 912 -25.27 -10.12 26.88
CA CYS A 912 -26.36 -9.29 26.33
C CYS A 912 -27.04 -8.38 27.35
N GLN A 913 -27.08 -8.76 28.65
CA GLN A 913 -27.90 -8.05 29.65
C GLN A 913 -27.08 -7.31 30.70
N ARG A 914 -25.96 -7.87 31.15
CA ARG A 914 -25.17 -7.33 32.29
C ARG A 914 -23.95 -6.52 31.89
N GLY A 915 -23.70 -6.31 30.60
CA GLY A 915 -22.52 -5.58 30.15
C GLY A 915 -21.20 -6.32 30.42
N GLY A 916 -21.23 -7.63 30.67
CA GLY A 916 -20.06 -8.43 31.04
C GLY A 916 -19.11 -8.75 29.89
N HIS A 917 -18.03 -9.43 30.24
CA HIS A 917 -16.91 -9.73 29.34
C HIS A 917 -16.70 -11.24 29.19
N MET A 918 -16.27 -11.67 28.00
CA MET A 918 -15.85 -13.04 27.74
C MET A 918 -14.41 -13.06 27.22
N TYR A 919 -13.59 -13.92 27.81
CA TYR A 919 -12.18 -14.08 27.45
C TYR A 919 -11.93 -15.51 26.98
N VAL A 920 -11.32 -15.66 25.81
CA VAL A 920 -10.98 -16.96 25.21
C VAL A 920 -9.49 -16.99 24.96
N CYS A 921 -8.78 -17.96 25.54
CA CYS A 921 -7.32 -18.05 25.41
C CYS A 921 -6.87 -19.47 25.08
N GLY A 922 -5.95 -19.60 24.13
CA GLY A 922 -5.31 -20.87 23.77
C GLY A 922 -5.24 -21.12 22.27
N ASP A 923 -5.56 -22.35 21.85
CA ASP A 923 -5.42 -22.80 20.47
C ASP A 923 -6.49 -22.22 19.54
N VAL A 924 -6.11 -21.95 18.29
CA VAL A 924 -6.99 -21.35 17.27
C VAL A 924 -8.21 -22.22 16.93
N THR A 925 -8.07 -23.55 16.90
CA THR A 925 -9.19 -24.45 16.62
C THR A 925 -10.19 -24.44 17.75
N MET A 926 -9.70 -24.42 18.99
CA MET A 926 -10.53 -24.30 20.19
C MET A 926 -11.30 -22.98 20.22
N ALA A 927 -10.62 -21.85 19.97
CA ALA A 927 -11.26 -20.55 19.95
C ALA A 927 -12.35 -20.45 18.88
N THR A 928 -12.14 -21.06 17.72
CA THR A 928 -13.15 -21.15 16.64
C THR A 928 -14.38 -21.93 17.09
N GLU A 929 -14.19 -23.09 17.75
CA GLU A 929 -15.29 -23.91 18.25
C GLU A 929 -16.06 -23.23 19.40
N VAL A 930 -15.35 -22.48 20.26
CA VAL A 930 -15.95 -21.65 21.32
C VAL A 930 -16.78 -20.53 20.70
N LEU A 931 -16.23 -19.78 19.74
CA LEU A 931 -16.95 -18.71 19.04
C LEU A 931 -18.25 -19.20 18.41
N GLN A 932 -18.19 -20.32 17.67
CA GLN A 932 -19.36 -20.94 17.07
C GLN A 932 -20.39 -21.35 18.12
N THR A 933 -19.93 -21.87 19.25
CA THR A 933 -20.82 -22.29 20.34
C THR A 933 -21.47 -21.10 21.02
N VAL A 934 -20.74 -20.02 21.27
CA VAL A 934 -21.31 -18.76 21.80
C VAL A 934 -22.34 -18.20 20.83
N GLN A 935 -22.05 -18.19 19.53
CA GLN A 935 -23.00 -17.74 18.51
C GLN A 935 -24.31 -18.55 18.55
N HIS A 936 -24.22 -19.88 18.70
CA HIS A 936 -25.40 -20.73 18.85
C HIS A 936 -26.15 -20.45 20.15
N ILE A 937 -25.44 -20.26 21.27
CA ILE A 937 -26.05 -19.90 22.55
C ILE A 937 -26.83 -18.58 22.43
N LEU A 938 -26.22 -17.54 21.85
CA LEU A 938 -26.88 -16.24 21.68
C LEU A 938 -28.10 -16.33 20.75
N ALA A 939 -28.03 -17.13 19.69
CA ALA A 939 -29.15 -17.36 18.80
C ALA A 939 -30.33 -18.04 19.53
N GLN A 940 -30.05 -19.07 20.32
CA GLN A 940 -31.07 -19.84 21.04
C GLN A 940 -31.67 -19.05 22.21
N GLU A 941 -30.84 -18.53 23.11
CA GLU A 941 -31.27 -17.85 24.34
C GLU A 941 -31.79 -16.43 24.06
N GLY A 942 -31.26 -15.77 23.03
CA GLY A 942 -31.65 -14.41 22.64
C GLY A 942 -32.79 -14.34 21.63
N GLY A 943 -33.32 -15.48 21.17
CA GLY A 943 -34.41 -15.52 20.19
C GLY A 943 -34.05 -14.86 18.86
N MET A 944 -32.80 -14.97 18.41
CA MET A 944 -32.27 -14.31 17.22
C MET A 944 -31.72 -15.31 16.21
N THR A 945 -31.58 -14.89 14.95
CA THR A 945 -30.94 -15.73 13.93
C THR A 945 -29.44 -15.86 14.17
N LEU A 946 -28.82 -16.92 13.63
CA LEU A 946 -27.36 -17.09 13.71
C LEU A 946 -26.58 -15.92 13.11
N GLY A 947 -27.11 -15.29 12.04
CA GLY A 947 -26.50 -14.09 11.45
C GLY A 947 -26.48 -12.91 12.43
N GLN A 948 -27.63 -12.61 13.04
CA GLN A 948 -27.74 -11.56 14.05
C GLN A 948 -26.87 -11.82 15.28
N ALA A 949 -26.80 -13.08 15.75
CA ALA A 949 -25.89 -13.45 16.83
C ALA A 949 -24.42 -13.23 16.45
N GLY A 950 -24.07 -13.45 15.19
CA GLY A 950 -22.74 -13.13 14.64
C GLY A 950 -22.45 -11.63 14.68
N ASP A 951 -23.41 -10.79 14.29
CA ASP A 951 -23.29 -9.33 14.35
C ASP A 951 -23.11 -8.85 15.81
N VAL A 952 -23.86 -9.41 16.76
CA VAL A 952 -23.72 -9.10 18.20
C VAL A 952 -22.32 -9.42 18.70
N ILE A 953 -21.75 -10.58 18.33
CA ILE A 953 -20.37 -10.93 18.74
C ILE A 953 -19.36 -9.98 18.10
N SER A 954 -19.57 -9.57 16.85
CA SER A 954 -18.73 -8.55 16.21
C SER A 954 -18.76 -7.24 16.98
N GLU A 955 -19.94 -6.77 17.36
CA GLU A 955 -20.11 -5.55 18.17
C GLU A 955 -19.45 -5.68 19.55
N LEU A 956 -19.50 -6.87 20.17
CA LEU A 956 -18.83 -7.15 21.44
C LEU A 956 -17.30 -7.09 21.30
N ARG A 957 -16.74 -7.57 20.18
CA ARG A 957 -15.30 -7.42 19.89
C ARG A 957 -14.93 -5.95 19.71
N ASP A 958 -15.71 -5.20 18.94
CA ASP A 958 -15.47 -3.77 18.69
C ASP A 958 -15.55 -2.93 19.97
N LYS A 959 -16.46 -3.30 20.89
CA LYS A 959 -16.59 -2.70 22.23
C LYS A 959 -15.56 -3.23 23.24
N ASN A 960 -14.64 -4.09 22.83
CA ASN A 960 -13.63 -4.73 23.69
C ASN A 960 -14.27 -5.44 24.90
N ARG A 961 -15.28 -6.30 24.62
CA ARG A 961 -16.00 -7.14 25.59
C ARG A 961 -15.94 -8.63 25.28
N TYR A 962 -15.58 -9.00 24.05
CA TYR A 962 -15.23 -10.37 23.67
C TYR A 962 -13.75 -10.39 23.29
N HIS A 963 -12.93 -11.03 24.12
CA HIS A 963 -11.47 -10.97 24.08
C HIS A 963 -10.88 -12.31 23.67
N GLU A 964 -9.88 -12.28 22.79
CA GLU A 964 -9.22 -13.49 22.28
C GLU A 964 -7.69 -13.33 22.38
N ASP A 965 -7.03 -14.31 23.00
CA ASP A 965 -5.56 -14.42 23.06
C ASP A 965 -5.12 -15.78 22.49
N ILE A 966 -4.76 -15.80 21.21
CA ILE A 966 -4.62 -17.03 20.41
C ILE A 966 -3.15 -17.35 20.13
N PHE A 967 -2.71 -18.54 20.53
CA PHE A 967 -1.30 -18.99 20.45
C PHE A 967 -0.94 -19.67 19.12
N GLY A 968 -1.90 -19.78 18.21
CA GLY A 968 -1.81 -20.53 16.94
C GLY A 968 -2.16 -22.01 17.07
N LEU A 969 -1.61 -22.84 16.16
CA LEU A 969 -1.82 -24.29 16.12
C LEU A 969 -0.94 -25.02 17.15
N THR A 970 -1.44 -25.15 18.37
CA THR A 970 -0.74 -25.76 19.52
C THR A 970 -1.30 -27.13 19.92
N PHE A 971 -2.54 -27.44 19.52
CA PHE A 971 -3.14 -28.76 19.70
C PHE A 971 -3.30 -29.49 18.36
N ARG A 972 -2.94 -30.78 18.34
CA ARG A 972 -3.10 -31.67 17.17
C ARG A 972 -2.53 -31.08 15.87
N THR A 973 -1.42 -30.36 15.98
CA THR A 973 -0.80 -29.59 14.89
C THR A 973 -0.67 -30.41 13.60
N GLN A 974 -0.19 -31.65 13.68
CA GLN A 974 -0.02 -32.52 12.52
C GLN A 974 -1.34 -32.94 11.86
N GLU A 975 -2.33 -33.39 12.63
CA GLU A 975 -3.65 -33.80 12.12
C GLU A 975 -4.38 -32.62 11.47
N VAL A 976 -4.38 -31.46 12.13
CA VAL A 976 -5.06 -30.26 11.66
C VAL A 976 -4.35 -29.68 10.43
N ALA A 977 -3.02 -29.59 10.43
CA ALA A 977 -2.25 -29.11 9.29
C ALA A 977 -2.43 -30.02 8.06
N LEU A 978 -2.39 -31.35 8.23
CA LEU A 978 -2.62 -32.30 7.13
C LEU A 978 -4.03 -32.14 6.53
N ARG A 979 -5.05 -32.00 7.38
CA ARG A 979 -6.44 -31.78 6.93
C ARG A 979 -6.62 -30.47 6.17
N ILE A 980 -6.03 -29.38 6.66
CA ILE A 980 -6.14 -28.08 5.98
C ILE A 980 -5.37 -28.08 4.66
N ARG A 981 -4.22 -28.78 4.60
CA ARG A 981 -3.44 -28.93 3.37
C ARG A 981 -4.20 -29.71 2.30
N SER A 982 -4.82 -30.84 2.64
CA SER A 982 -5.62 -31.61 1.67
C SER A 982 -6.80 -30.81 1.12
N GLN A 983 -7.44 -29.98 1.97
CA GLN A 983 -8.49 -29.05 1.55
C GLN A 983 -7.96 -27.91 0.66
N SER A 984 -6.75 -27.41 0.91
CA SER A 984 -6.18 -26.27 0.19
C SER A 984 -5.66 -26.67 -1.20
N PHE A 985 -4.99 -27.83 -1.32
CA PHE A 985 -4.56 -28.36 -2.62
C PHE A 985 -5.74 -28.69 -3.53
N SER A 986 -6.82 -29.28 -2.99
CA SER A 986 -8.04 -29.56 -3.76
C SER A 986 -8.79 -28.30 -4.22
N LEU A 987 -8.63 -27.17 -3.53
CA LEU A 987 -9.18 -25.87 -3.95
C LEU A 987 -8.34 -25.21 -5.06
N GLN A 988 -7.01 -25.41 -5.07
CA GLN A 988 -6.13 -24.89 -6.13
C GLN A 988 -6.33 -25.63 -7.46
N GLU A 989 -6.55 -26.95 -7.44
CA GLU A 989 -6.82 -27.75 -8.65
C GLU A 989 -8.15 -27.42 -9.34
N ARG A 990 -9.08 -26.75 -8.65
CA ARG A 990 -10.42 -26.40 -9.17
C ARG A 990 -10.50 -25.04 -9.90
N ARG A 991 -9.42 -24.27 -10.00
CA ARG A 991 -9.41 -23.04 -10.82
C ARG A 991 -9.11 -23.41 -12.28
N PRO A 992 -10.03 -23.21 -13.24
CA PRO A 992 -9.72 -23.44 -14.64
C PRO A 992 -8.65 -22.43 -15.10
N PRO A 993 -7.76 -22.81 -16.03
CA PRO A 993 -6.87 -21.85 -16.66
C PRO A 993 -7.74 -20.78 -17.34
N GLY A 994 -7.47 -19.51 -17.03
CA GLY A 994 -8.08 -18.40 -17.75
C GLY A 994 -7.84 -18.51 -19.26
N PRO A 995 -8.66 -17.85 -20.09
CA PRO A 995 -8.51 -17.95 -21.54
C PRO A 995 -7.10 -17.49 -21.92
N ALA A 996 -6.39 -18.37 -22.63
CA ALA A 996 -5.12 -18.06 -23.29
C ALA A 996 -5.35 -16.96 -24.35
N PRO A 997 -4.32 -16.13 -24.65
CA PRO A 997 -4.48 -14.81 -25.26
C PRO A 997 -5.24 -14.75 -26.58
#